data_AF-A0A847LUW1-F1
#
_entry.id   AF-A0A847LUW1-F1
#
_cell.length_a   1.000
_cell.length_b   1.000
_cell.length_c   1.000
_cell.angle_alpha   90.00
_cell.angle_beta   90.00
_cell.angle_gamma   90.00
#
_symmetry.space_group_name_H-M   'P 1'
#
loop_
_entity.id
_entity.type
_entity.pdbx_description
1 polymer ?
#
loop_
_entity_poly.entity_id
_entity_poly.type
_entity_poly.pdbx_seq_one_letter_code
_entity_poly.pdbx_strand_id
1 'polypeptide(L)'
;MGNNKRKNGLPDNFDKQKIYKETYKSTNKEVINKKITSKEIVKEITVDKKDGQENRYGLSSIRVIGAKEHNLKNISVTIPRNSFSVITGVSGSGKSSLAFDTLYAEGQRRYVESLSSYARQFLGLIKKPEVEFIEGLSPAISIEQKKLNRNPRSTVGTITEIYDYLRLLYANVGQVYCYKCGRKLEKQSIDQMIESIYNLEEHTRLIIMAPYATNKKGTFKNDFENLKKIGFFRVTVDGRDYTLDEQIELNKNEKHSILVVVDRVELTESHRKRIFDALEQALKYGNDKVLIHYELPSDISDKGNKSETSKKNNNEKLKELFFSAKMACPYCEISYPDINPALFSFNLPVGACPSCHGLGVSLEFDVNKIIDLNLSIMEGGILPISYEEGNWNSSMISAVCSAYDIPLNKPLGEVEESKRNVLLYGTDKEVEMTHNSEKSHFTQKRAYEGVIPMLSRRYGETNSDEIRLWIEQFMKESVCNECNGQRLNSFALSVKLKDMNIIELSNLTVSNALSFIDNLELNDTETKISKDVLKEIKNRLAFLKNVGLGYITLERKADTLSGGEAQRINLATQIGSQLTGVMYVLDEPTIGLHQKDNEKLLSALRDLQKLGNTLIIVEHDKQTILDSDYIIDLGPGAGLHGGKVMYQGDTAGLLESDTLTGKYLRGEKVIPIRKERRKYGEKYLKLK
;
A
#
# COMPACT_ATOMS: atom_id res chain seq x y z
N MET A 1 6.25 67.03 5.71
CA MET A 1 6.42 67.80 4.45
C MET A 1 6.36 66.78 3.31
N GLY A 2 5.47 66.79 2.33
CA GLY A 2 4.33 67.62 1.94
C GLY A 2 3.55 66.84 0.87
N ASN A 3 2.25 67.10 0.80
CA ASN A 3 1.26 66.51 -0.10
C ASN A 3 1.66 66.53 -1.59
N ASN A 4 1.27 65.49 -2.34
CA ASN A 4 0.69 65.70 -3.66
C ASN A 4 -0.33 64.62 -4.04
N LYS A 5 -1.61 65.01 -4.00
CA LYS A 5 -2.76 64.30 -4.56
C LYS A 5 -2.75 64.44 -6.08
N ARG A 6 -2.95 63.35 -6.82
CA ARG A 6 -3.53 63.39 -8.18
C ARG A 6 -4.75 62.47 -8.25
N LYS A 7 -5.90 63.10 -8.50
CA LYS A 7 -7.15 62.50 -8.97
C LYS A 7 -7.09 62.30 -10.49
N ASN A 8 -8.10 61.58 -11.00
CA ASN A 8 -8.53 61.32 -12.39
C ASN A 8 -8.15 59.89 -12.79
N GLY A 9 -9.07 58.95 -13.02
CA GLY A 9 -10.45 59.03 -13.50
C GLY A 9 -10.54 58.02 -14.64
N LEU A 10 -11.12 56.85 -14.40
CA LEU A 10 -11.38 55.84 -15.43
C LEU A 10 -12.35 56.43 -16.48
N PRO A 11 -12.11 56.28 -17.79
CA PRO A 11 -13.13 56.58 -18.77
C PRO A 11 -14.20 55.48 -18.74
N ASP A 12 -15.42 55.87 -18.35
CA ASP A 12 -16.64 55.15 -18.68
C ASP A 12 -16.83 55.12 -20.20
N ASN A 13 -17.35 54.01 -20.71
CA ASN A 13 -17.60 53.65 -22.12
C ASN A 13 -16.41 53.13 -22.94
N PHE A 14 -16.03 51.87 -22.66
CA PHE A 14 -15.60 50.93 -23.70
C PHE A 14 -16.65 49.81 -23.81
N ASP A 15 -17.73 50.09 -24.51
CA ASP A 15 -18.86 49.17 -24.70
C ASP A 15 -18.55 48.14 -25.80
N LYS A 16 -17.90 47.03 -25.41
CA LYS A 16 -17.64 45.87 -26.27
C LYS A 16 -18.93 45.20 -26.79
N GLN A 17 -20.10 45.47 -26.21
CA GLN A 17 -21.37 44.86 -26.63
C GLN A 17 -21.99 45.55 -27.86
N LYS A 18 -21.62 46.81 -28.14
CA LYS A 18 -22.24 47.58 -29.23
C LYS A 18 -21.69 47.18 -30.61
N ILE A 19 -20.39 46.91 -30.71
CA ILE A 19 -19.73 46.47 -31.96
C ILE A 19 -20.13 45.02 -32.32
N TYR A 20 -20.43 44.17 -31.34
CA TYR A 20 -20.95 42.81 -31.61
C TYR A 20 -22.42 42.81 -32.04
N LYS A 21 -23.25 43.72 -31.52
CA LYS A 21 -24.69 43.80 -31.84
C LYS A 21 -25.00 44.35 -33.23
N GLU A 22 -24.15 45.19 -33.80
CA GLU A 22 -24.39 45.78 -35.12
C GLU A 22 -23.99 44.85 -36.28
N THR A 23 -22.99 44.00 -36.09
CA THR A 23 -22.58 43.00 -37.10
C THR A 23 -23.49 41.75 -37.12
N TYR A 24 -24.21 41.46 -36.03
CA TYR A 24 -25.06 40.26 -35.91
C TYR A 24 -26.54 40.47 -36.28
N LYS A 25 -27.00 41.72 -36.46
CA LYS A 25 -28.41 42.01 -36.77
C LYS A 25 -28.79 41.74 -38.23
N SER A 26 -27.84 41.54 -39.15
CA SER A 26 -28.12 41.34 -40.57
C SER A 26 -28.20 39.86 -41.01
N THR A 27 -27.91 38.89 -40.14
CA THR A 27 -27.80 37.47 -40.54
C THR A 27 -28.86 36.53 -39.96
N ASN A 28 -29.71 36.97 -39.02
CA ASN A 28 -30.64 36.06 -38.32
C ASN A 28 -32.12 36.45 -38.42
N LYS A 29 -32.68 36.41 -39.63
CA LYS A 29 -34.14 36.39 -39.83
C LYS A 29 -34.70 35.29 -40.73
N GLU A 30 -33.87 34.40 -41.29
CA GLU A 30 -34.38 33.34 -42.20
C GLU A 30 -34.04 31.89 -41.78
N VAL A 31 -33.38 31.65 -40.64
CA VAL A 31 -33.04 30.27 -40.21
C VAL A 31 -34.00 29.78 -39.12
N ILE A 32 -35.29 29.76 -39.42
CA ILE A 32 -36.27 28.98 -38.66
C ILE A 32 -37.11 28.24 -39.70
N ASN A 33 -36.98 26.90 -39.73
CA ASN A 33 -37.63 25.91 -40.62
C ASN A 33 -36.89 25.45 -41.89
N LYS A 34 -35.70 24.85 -41.75
CA LYS A 34 -35.23 23.85 -42.74
C LYS A 34 -34.69 22.59 -42.06
N LYS A 35 -35.14 21.43 -42.54
CA LYS A 35 -34.54 20.11 -42.25
C LYS A 35 -33.15 20.07 -42.87
N ILE A 36 -32.12 20.26 -42.05
CA ILE A 36 -30.72 20.27 -42.51
C ILE A 36 -30.28 18.81 -42.73
N THR A 37 -29.78 18.51 -43.92
CA THR A 37 -29.28 17.17 -44.27
C THR A 37 -27.77 17.09 -44.03
N SER A 38 -27.25 15.87 -43.81
CA SER A 38 -25.88 15.55 -43.38
C SER A 38 -24.74 16.08 -44.26
N LYS A 39 -25.03 16.61 -45.46
CA LYS A 39 -24.04 17.27 -46.33
C LYS A 39 -23.83 18.76 -46.02
N GLU A 40 -24.77 19.44 -45.36
CA GLU A 40 -24.68 20.88 -45.07
C GLU A 40 -23.82 21.17 -43.83
N ILE A 41 -23.79 20.26 -42.86
CA ILE A 41 -22.95 20.35 -41.64
C ILE A 41 -21.44 20.36 -41.98
N VAL A 42 -21.05 19.77 -43.11
CA VAL A 42 -19.63 19.66 -43.52
C VAL A 42 -19.03 20.98 -44.01
N LYS A 43 -19.84 22.03 -44.26
CA LYS A 43 -19.35 23.33 -44.78
C LYS A 43 -19.25 24.46 -43.77
N GLU A 44 -19.87 24.37 -42.58
CA GLU A 44 -19.98 25.52 -41.65
C GLU A 44 -18.95 25.54 -40.52
N ILE A 45 -17.95 24.66 -40.51
CA ILE A 45 -16.87 24.67 -39.49
C ILE A 45 -15.51 24.68 -40.18
N THR A 46 -15.27 25.71 -40.99
CA THR A 46 -13.90 26.16 -41.31
C THR A 46 -13.80 27.62 -40.95
N VAL A 47 -13.34 27.91 -39.73
CA VAL A 47 -12.34 28.92 -39.33
C VAL A 47 -12.38 29.04 -37.80
N ASP A 48 -11.33 28.57 -37.13
CA ASP A 48 -10.59 29.42 -36.20
C ASP A 48 -9.18 28.83 -36.00
N LYS A 49 -8.22 29.40 -36.75
CA LYS A 49 -6.79 29.24 -36.50
C LYS A 49 -6.42 30.31 -35.48
N LYS A 50 -6.34 29.94 -34.20
CA LYS A 50 -5.54 30.67 -33.23
C LYS A 50 -4.65 29.70 -32.47
N ASP A 51 -3.39 30.12 -32.39
CA ASP A 51 -2.23 29.57 -31.69
C ASP A 51 -1.50 28.37 -32.32
N GLY A 52 -0.24 28.66 -32.69
CA GLY A 52 0.69 27.81 -33.41
C GLY A 52 1.24 26.64 -32.59
N GLN A 53 0.44 25.59 -32.45
CA GLN A 53 0.95 24.23 -32.26
C GLN A 53 0.47 23.37 -33.43
N GLU A 54 1.40 23.00 -34.31
CA GLU A 54 1.12 22.07 -35.41
C GLU A 54 0.58 20.75 -34.84
N ASN A 55 -0.67 20.46 -35.15
CA ASN A 55 -1.38 19.27 -34.73
C ASN A 55 -0.81 18.04 -35.47
N ARG A 56 0.20 17.39 -34.88
CA ARG A 56 0.94 16.26 -35.47
C ARG A 56 0.10 14.97 -35.68
N TYR A 57 -1.19 14.96 -35.30
CA TYR A 57 -2.05 13.77 -35.32
C TYR A 57 -3.36 13.94 -36.09
N GLY A 58 -3.34 14.47 -37.32
CA GLY A 58 -4.31 14.23 -38.41
C GLY A 58 -5.83 14.55 -38.24
N LEU A 59 -6.38 14.57 -37.04
CA LEU A 59 -7.79 14.80 -36.71
C LEU A 59 -7.87 15.66 -35.44
N SER A 60 -8.59 16.79 -35.51
CA SER A 60 -8.72 17.77 -34.41
C SER A 60 -9.86 17.46 -33.42
N SER A 61 -10.72 16.49 -33.73
CA SER A 61 -11.90 16.16 -32.93
C SER A 61 -12.23 14.67 -32.97
N ILE A 62 -12.94 14.20 -31.94
CA ILE A 62 -13.61 12.90 -31.86
C ILE A 62 -15.02 13.10 -32.39
N ARG A 63 -15.39 12.36 -33.44
CA ARG A 63 -16.72 12.45 -34.07
C ARG A 63 -17.47 11.16 -33.80
N VAL A 64 -18.62 11.28 -33.14
CA VAL A 64 -19.56 10.18 -32.89
C VAL A 64 -20.79 10.44 -33.74
N ILE A 65 -21.19 9.48 -34.57
CA ILE A 65 -22.36 9.56 -35.43
C ILE A 65 -23.29 8.40 -35.10
N GLY A 66 -24.53 8.75 -34.76
CA GLY A 66 -25.62 7.79 -34.59
C GLY A 66 -25.46 6.84 -33.41
N ALA A 67 -25.07 7.34 -32.23
CA ALA A 67 -25.02 6.56 -31.01
C ALA A 67 -26.44 6.23 -30.50
N LYS A 68 -26.69 4.95 -30.24
CA LYS A 68 -27.99 4.37 -29.86
C LYS A 68 -27.93 3.53 -28.59
N GLU A 69 -26.77 3.44 -27.94
CA GLU A 69 -26.60 2.64 -26.72
C GLU A 69 -27.63 3.04 -25.64
N HIS A 70 -28.27 2.05 -25.02
CA HIS A 70 -29.33 2.23 -24.02
C HIS A 70 -30.49 3.16 -24.46
N ASN A 71 -30.58 4.36 -23.90
CA ASN A 71 -31.66 5.31 -24.17
C ASN A 71 -31.28 6.41 -25.18
N LEU A 72 -30.07 6.38 -25.74
CA LEU A 72 -29.59 7.37 -26.71
C LEU A 72 -30.44 7.34 -27.99
N LYS A 73 -30.84 8.52 -28.47
CA LYS A 73 -31.78 8.69 -29.58
C LYS A 73 -31.07 8.94 -30.91
N ASN A 74 -30.16 8.04 -31.30
CA ASN A 74 -29.36 8.17 -32.52
C ASN A 74 -28.60 9.50 -32.58
N ILE A 75 -27.89 9.82 -31.50
CA ILE A 75 -27.24 11.13 -31.35
C ILE A 75 -25.91 11.20 -32.09
N SER A 76 -25.58 12.40 -32.57
CA SER A 76 -24.27 12.70 -33.14
C SER A 76 -23.63 13.85 -32.38
N VAL A 77 -22.39 13.68 -31.95
CA VAL A 77 -21.63 14.67 -31.18
C VAL A 77 -20.21 14.81 -31.71
N THR A 78 -19.66 16.02 -31.60
CA THR A 78 -18.26 16.29 -31.95
C THR A 78 -17.54 16.85 -30.74
N ILE A 79 -16.50 16.16 -30.28
CA ILE A 79 -15.74 16.53 -29.08
C ILE A 79 -14.34 16.97 -29.51
N PRO A 80 -13.86 18.17 -29.13
CA PRO A 80 -12.50 18.59 -29.45
C PRO A 80 -11.47 17.65 -28.79
N ARG A 81 -10.35 17.38 -29.47
CA ARG A 81 -9.25 16.63 -28.86
C ARG A 81 -8.39 17.56 -28.01
N ASN A 82 -7.65 16.96 -27.08
CA ASN A 82 -6.75 17.64 -26.14
C ASN A 82 -7.48 18.72 -25.32
N SER A 83 -8.77 18.54 -25.06
CA SER A 83 -9.60 19.46 -24.31
C SER A 83 -10.09 18.85 -23.01
N PHE A 84 -10.52 19.72 -22.09
CA PHE A 84 -11.33 19.37 -20.94
C PHE A 84 -12.81 19.42 -21.36
N SER A 85 -13.40 18.28 -21.69
CA SER A 85 -14.82 18.18 -22.08
C SER A 85 -15.70 17.64 -20.96
N VAL A 86 -16.84 18.27 -20.70
CA VAL A 86 -17.82 17.86 -19.68
C VAL A 86 -19.12 17.39 -20.32
N ILE A 87 -19.64 16.24 -19.88
CA ILE A 87 -20.97 15.75 -20.20
C ILE A 87 -21.87 15.97 -18.99
N THR A 88 -22.93 16.74 -19.16
CA THR A 88 -23.85 17.11 -18.06
C THR A 88 -25.32 16.87 -18.45
N GLY A 89 -26.23 17.12 -17.52
CA GLY A 89 -27.67 16.90 -17.67
C GLY A 89 -28.26 16.00 -16.58
N VAL A 90 -29.57 15.80 -16.56
CA VAL A 90 -30.26 15.12 -15.44
C VAL A 90 -29.81 13.67 -15.24
N SER A 91 -29.97 13.13 -14.02
CA SER A 91 -29.69 11.71 -13.76
C SER A 91 -30.54 10.82 -14.68
N GLY A 92 -29.91 9.81 -15.30
CA GLY A 92 -30.55 8.96 -16.30
C GLY A 92 -30.77 9.60 -17.68
N SER A 93 -30.19 10.76 -17.99
CA SER A 93 -30.32 11.39 -19.31
C SER A 93 -29.51 10.72 -20.44
N GLY A 94 -28.64 9.76 -20.11
CA GLY A 94 -27.78 9.05 -21.07
C GLY A 94 -26.30 9.46 -21.02
N LYS A 95 -25.85 10.20 -20.00
CA LYS A 95 -24.45 10.63 -19.83
C LYS A 95 -23.47 9.47 -19.81
N SER A 96 -23.69 8.50 -18.92
CA SER A 96 -22.82 7.32 -18.80
C SER A 96 -22.91 6.44 -20.05
N SER A 97 -24.07 6.36 -20.71
CA SER A 97 -24.24 5.64 -21.97
C SER A 97 -23.40 6.22 -23.10
N LEU A 98 -23.27 7.55 -23.18
CA LEU A 98 -22.38 8.20 -24.14
C LEU A 98 -20.90 8.08 -23.73
N ALA A 99 -20.58 8.39 -22.47
CA ALA A 99 -19.20 8.47 -21.99
C ALA A 99 -18.54 7.09 -21.85
N PHE A 100 -19.17 6.17 -21.12
CA PHE A 100 -18.61 4.87 -20.76
C PHE A 100 -19.01 3.79 -21.75
N ASP A 101 -20.31 3.61 -21.97
CA ASP A 101 -20.81 2.48 -22.77
C ASP A 101 -20.56 2.66 -24.29
N THR A 102 -20.32 3.89 -24.74
CA THR A 102 -19.99 4.20 -26.15
C THR A 102 -18.52 4.60 -26.32
N LEU A 103 -18.10 5.76 -25.81
CA LEU A 103 -16.78 6.34 -26.10
C LEU A 103 -15.63 5.54 -25.48
N TYR A 104 -15.68 5.28 -24.17
CA TYR A 104 -14.66 4.46 -23.48
C TYR A 104 -14.65 3.03 -24.03
N ALA A 105 -15.81 2.38 -24.14
CA ALA A 105 -15.92 1.02 -24.65
C ALA A 105 -15.30 0.85 -26.05
N GLU A 106 -15.60 1.76 -26.99
CA GLU A 106 -14.99 1.73 -28.33
C GLU A 106 -13.49 2.05 -28.30
N GLY A 107 -13.07 3.05 -27.52
CA GLY A 107 -11.65 3.43 -27.41
C GLY A 107 -10.79 2.30 -26.84
N GLN A 108 -11.27 1.62 -25.80
CA GLN A 108 -10.61 0.46 -25.21
C GLN A 108 -10.62 -0.73 -26.18
N ARG A 109 -11.79 -1.08 -26.76
CA ARG A 109 -11.91 -2.21 -27.69
C ARG A 109 -10.93 -2.10 -28.86
N ARG A 110 -10.90 -0.95 -29.53
CA ARG A 110 -10.01 -0.72 -30.69
C ARG A 110 -8.54 -0.85 -30.32
N TYR A 111 -8.14 -0.39 -29.14
CA TYR A 111 -6.78 -0.53 -28.66
C TYR A 111 -6.43 -1.99 -28.36
N VAL A 112 -7.26 -2.71 -27.60
CA VAL A 112 -6.97 -4.11 -27.24
C VAL A 112 -7.03 -5.03 -28.46
N GLU A 113 -7.89 -4.76 -29.45
CA GLU A 113 -7.93 -5.47 -30.74
C GLU A 113 -6.65 -5.32 -31.58
N SER A 114 -5.80 -4.34 -31.26
CA SER A 114 -4.50 -4.13 -31.90
C SER A 114 -3.35 -4.86 -31.22
N LEU A 115 -3.52 -5.33 -29.98
CA LEU A 115 -2.43 -5.92 -29.18
C LEU A 115 -2.01 -7.31 -29.68
N SER A 116 -2.96 -8.16 -30.09
CA SER A 116 -2.64 -9.47 -30.68
C SER A 116 -3.79 -10.03 -31.53
N SER A 117 -3.45 -10.92 -32.45
CA SER A 117 -4.43 -11.69 -33.23
C SER A 117 -5.33 -12.55 -32.33
N TYR A 118 -4.78 -13.09 -31.25
CA TYR A 118 -5.51 -13.85 -30.23
C TYR A 118 -6.52 -12.95 -29.49
N ALA A 119 -6.10 -11.79 -28.97
CA ALA A 119 -7.00 -10.85 -28.30
C ALA A 119 -8.18 -10.44 -29.19
N ARG A 120 -7.93 -10.25 -30.49
CA ARG A 120 -8.99 -9.95 -31.48
C ARG A 120 -10.06 -11.04 -31.57
N GLN A 121 -9.70 -12.32 -31.45
CA GLN A 121 -10.67 -13.43 -31.44
C GLN A 121 -11.58 -13.39 -30.20
N PHE A 122 -11.03 -13.09 -29.03
CA PHE A 122 -11.80 -12.99 -27.79
C PHE A 122 -12.66 -11.74 -27.73
N LEU A 123 -12.15 -10.60 -28.17
CA LEU A 123 -12.89 -9.34 -28.20
C LEU A 123 -14.02 -9.33 -29.24
N GLY A 124 -13.89 -10.13 -30.31
CA GLY A 124 -14.97 -10.34 -31.27
C GLY A 124 -16.24 -10.93 -30.65
N LEU A 125 -16.14 -11.57 -29.47
CA LEU A 125 -17.27 -12.10 -28.70
C LEU A 125 -17.95 -11.04 -27.82
N ILE A 126 -17.30 -9.90 -27.56
CA ILE A 126 -17.86 -8.82 -26.75
C ILE A 126 -18.82 -8.01 -27.62
N LYS A 127 -20.03 -7.73 -27.08
CA LYS A 127 -21.02 -6.89 -27.77
C LYS A 127 -20.41 -5.52 -28.08
N LYS A 128 -20.35 -5.16 -29.36
CA LYS A 128 -19.92 -3.83 -29.79
C LYS A 128 -20.97 -2.79 -29.39
N PRO A 129 -20.56 -1.59 -28.95
CA PRO A 129 -21.48 -0.48 -28.74
C PRO A 129 -22.32 -0.17 -29.98
N GLU A 130 -23.58 0.17 -29.77
CA GLU A 130 -24.54 0.50 -30.82
C GLU A 130 -24.30 1.92 -31.33
N VAL A 131 -23.39 2.03 -32.30
CA VAL A 131 -23.01 3.28 -32.95
C VAL A 131 -22.77 3.08 -34.44
N GLU A 132 -23.19 4.03 -35.27
CA GLU A 132 -23.03 3.94 -36.72
C GLU A 132 -21.58 4.21 -37.13
N PHE A 133 -20.96 5.25 -36.57
CA PHE A 133 -19.59 5.60 -36.91
C PHE A 133 -18.91 6.39 -35.77
N ILE A 134 -17.67 6.04 -35.44
CA ILE A 134 -16.81 6.87 -34.58
C ILE A 134 -15.41 6.99 -35.18
N GLU A 135 -14.89 8.22 -35.21
CA GLU A 135 -13.56 8.57 -35.70
C GLU A 135 -12.84 9.51 -34.72
N GLY A 136 -11.50 9.50 -34.75
CA GLY A 136 -10.67 10.36 -33.91
C GLY A 136 -10.50 9.88 -32.46
N LEU A 137 -11.02 8.69 -32.13
CA LEU A 137 -10.86 8.07 -30.81
C LEU A 137 -9.38 7.79 -30.52
N SER A 138 -8.98 8.14 -29.31
CA SER A 138 -7.70 7.76 -28.72
C SER A 138 -7.89 6.51 -27.84
N PRO A 139 -6.81 5.76 -27.50
CA PRO A 139 -6.89 4.74 -26.47
C PRO A 139 -7.53 5.31 -25.20
N ALA A 140 -8.50 4.59 -24.64
CA ALA A 140 -9.34 5.10 -23.58
C ALA A 140 -9.03 4.45 -22.22
N ILE A 141 -9.02 5.26 -21.16
CA ILE A 141 -8.89 4.81 -19.77
C ILE A 141 -10.08 5.35 -18.98
N SER A 142 -10.80 4.48 -18.27
CA SER A 142 -11.89 4.88 -17.39
C SER A 142 -11.42 5.07 -15.95
N ILE A 143 -11.95 6.11 -15.29
CA ILE A 143 -11.76 6.38 -13.87
C ILE A 143 -13.16 6.47 -13.24
N GLU A 144 -13.73 5.30 -12.98
CA GLU A 144 -15.06 5.11 -12.39
C GLU A 144 -15.01 5.03 -10.85
N GLN A 145 -16.15 5.21 -10.21
CA GLN A 145 -16.35 5.00 -8.77
C GLN A 145 -16.44 3.51 -8.35
N LYS A 146 -16.05 2.59 -9.23
CA LYS A 146 -16.03 1.16 -8.87
C LYS A 146 -15.03 0.94 -7.75
N LYS A 147 -15.48 0.26 -6.70
CA LYS A 147 -14.60 -0.11 -5.58
C LYS A 147 -13.40 -0.87 -6.13
N LEU A 148 -12.20 -0.42 -5.78
CA LEU A 148 -10.96 -1.15 -6.04
C LEU A 148 -11.10 -2.57 -5.48
N ASN A 149 -10.52 -3.55 -6.18
CA ASN A 149 -10.65 -4.97 -5.84
C ASN A 149 -10.41 -5.22 -4.34
N ARG A 150 -11.31 -5.99 -3.71
CA ARG A 150 -11.27 -6.33 -2.26
C ARG A 150 -10.24 -7.40 -1.94
N ASN A 151 -9.03 -7.29 -2.49
CA ASN A 151 -7.96 -8.20 -2.10
C ASN A 151 -7.42 -7.73 -0.73
N PRO A 152 -7.48 -8.57 0.32
CA PRO A 152 -7.02 -8.19 1.67
C PRO A 152 -5.53 -7.83 1.71
N ARG A 153 -4.74 -8.25 0.71
CA ARG A 153 -3.33 -7.90 0.59
C ARG A 153 -3.08 -6.54 -0.08
N SER A 154 -4.06 -5.97 -0.78
CA SER A 154 -3.91 -4.68 -1.45
C SER A 154 -3.95 -3.52 -0.47
N THR A 155 -2.94 -2.66 -0.54
CA THR A 155 -2.82 -1.39 0.20
C THR A 155 -2.73 -0.21 -0.76
N VAL A 156 -2.89 1.02 -0.26
CA VAL A 156 -2.65 2.25 -1.03
C VAL A 156 -1.27 2.24 -1.68
N GLY A 157 -0.23 1.82 -0.95
CA GLY A 157 1.14 1.74 -1.44
C GLY A 157 1.32 0.76 -2.61
N THR A 158 0.61 -0.37 -2.59
CA THR A 158 0.64 -1.33 -3.71
C THR A 158 -0.13 -0.85 -4.94
N ILE A 159 -1.27 -0.18 -4.75
CA ILE A 159 -2.10 0.31 -5.88
C ILE A 159 -1.43 1.49 -6.59
N THR A 160 -0.70 2.30 -5.84
CA THR A 160 0.04 3.45 -6.35
C THR A 160 1.46 3.08 -6.82
N GLU A 161 1.86 1.81 -6.66
CA GLU A 161 3.21 1.27 -6.89
C GLU A 161 4.32 1.98 -6.08
N ILE A 162 3.97 2.91 -5.19
CA ILE A 162 4.95 3.61 -4.33
C ILE A 162 5.69 2.60 -3.47
N TYR A 163 4.97 1.59 -2.96
CA TYR A 163 5.56 0.51 -2.19
C TYR A 163 6.62 -0.25 -3.02
N ASP A 164 6.42 -0.41 -4.33
CA ASP A 164 7.38 -1.11 -5.20
C ASP A 164 8.69 -0.35 -5.35
N TYR A 165 8.61 0.97 -5.49
CA TYR A 165 9.79 1.83 -5.47
C TYR A 165 10.43 1.88 -4.09
N LEU A 166 9.66 1.83 -3.00
CA LEU A 166 10.22 1.70 -1.66
C LEU A 166 10.99 0.38 -1.49
N ARG A 167 10.50 -0.74 -2.02
CA ARG A 167 11.24 -2.02 -2.01
C ARG A 167 12.58 -1.90 -2.75
N LEU A 168 12.61 -1.20 -3.88
CA LEU A 168 13.85 -0.91 -4.62
C LEU A 168 14.80 -0.01 -3.81
N LEU A 169 14.26 1.04 -3.17
CA LEU A 169 15.04 1.95 -2.34
C LEU A 169 15.69 1.23 -1.15
N TYR A 170 14.90 0.47 -0.39
CA TYR A 170 15.39 -0.30 0.77
C TYR A 170 16.38 -1.40 0.35
N ALA A 171 16.21 -2.01 -0.83
CA ALA A 171 17.16 -2.99 -1.32
C ALA A 171 18.53 -2.39 -1.68
N ASN A 172 18.54 -1.17 -2.22
CA ASN A 172 19.76 -0.53 -2.72
C ASN A 172 20.53 0.26 -1.67
N VAL A 173 19.83 0.98 -0.78
CA VAL A 173 20.47 1.90 0.20
C VAL A 173 20.06 1.61 1.65
N GLY A 174 19.28 0.55 1.89
CA GLY A 174 18.87 0.15 3.23
C GLY A 174 20.04 -0.38 4.06
N GLN A 175 20.18 0.12 5.29
CA GLN A 175 21.17 -0.38 6.24
C GLN A 175 20.61 -1.60 6.96
N VAL A 176 21.37 -2.70 6.94
CA VAL A 176 20.94 -3.97 7.54
C VAL A 176 21.36 -4.00 9.01
N TYR A 177 20.42 -4.34 9.89
CA TYR A 177 20.69 -4.59 11.31
C TYR A 177 20.34 -6.03 11.65
N CYS A 178 21.00 -6.61 12.64
CA CYS A 178 20.59 -7.90 13.18
C CYS A 178 19.28 -7.75 13.97
N TYR A 179 18.24 -8.49 13.58
CA TYR A 179 16.91 -8.42 14.23
C TYR A 179 16.92 -8.87 15.70
N LYS A 180 17.97 -9.59 16.14
CA LYS A 180 18.09 -10.11 17.51
C LYS A 180 18.93 -9.22 18.43
N CYS A 181 20.04 -8.66 17.94
CA CYS A 181 20.96 -7.85 18.76
C CYS A 181 21.06 -6.38 18.36
N GLY A 182 20.41 -5.96 17.26
CA GLY A 182 20.36 -4.57 16.81
C GLY A 182 21.66 -4.02 16.22
N ARG A 183 22.71 -4.83 16.07
CA ARG A 183 23.99 -4.38 15.48
C ARG A 183 23.88 -4.25 13.97
N LYS A 184 24.50 -3.21 13.42
CA LYS A 184 24.63 -3.01 11.98
C LYS A 184 25.44 -4.16 11.37
N LEU A 185 24.97 -4.67 10.23
CA LEU A 185 25.61 -5.73 9.45
C LEU A 185 26.06 -5.14 8.13
N GLU A 186 27.28 -5.47 7.73
CA GLU A 186 27.85 -5.09 6.45
C GLU A 186 28.50 -6.31 5.81
N LYS A 187 28.24 -6.50 4.52
CA LYS A 187 29.00 -7.44 3.70
C LYS A 187 30.22 -6.71 3.18
N GLN A 188 31.40 -7.27 3.40
CA GLN A 188 32.64 -6.66 2.93
C GLN A 188 33.45 -7.66 2.10
N SER A 189 34.07 -7.20 1.02
CA SER A 189 35.10 -7.97 0.33
C SER A 189 36.42 -7.92 1.14
N ILE A 190 37.34 -8.83 0.87
CA ILE A 190 38.66 -8.81 1.52
C ILE A 190 39.35 -7.45 1.29
N ASP A 191 39.24 -6.87 0.10
CA ASP A 191 39.80 -5.55 -0.20
C ASP A 191 39.21 -4.45 0.68
N GLN A 192 37.88 -4.44 0.88
CA GLN A 192 37.20 -3.48 1.76
C GLN A 192 37.56 -3.67 3.24
N MET A 193 37.75 -4.92 3.66
CA MET A 193 38.25 -5.23 5.02
C MET A 193 39.65 -4.65 5.21
N ILE A 194 40.52 -4.80 4.21
CA ILE A 194 41.87 -4.23 4.23
C ILE A 194 41.81 -2.71 4.28
N GLU A 195 41.04 -2.06 3.41
CA GLU A 195 40.87 -0.59 3.47
C GLU A 195 40.39 -0.12 4.84
N SER A 196 39.44 -0.85 5.45
CA SER A 196 38.94 -0.56 6.79
C SER A 196 40.01 -0.71 7.88
N ILE A 197 40.89 -1.71 7.76
CA ILE A 197 42.03 -1.92 8.66
C ILE A 197 43.07 -0.82 8.48
N TYR A 198 43.37 -0.41 7.25
CA TYR A 198 44.35 0.64 6.94
C TYR A 198 43.88 2.06 7.28
N ASN A 199 42.60 2.24 7.62
CA ASN A 199 42.11 3.47 8.25
C ASN A 199 42.56 3.63 9.73
N LEU A 200 43.12 2.58 10.34
CA LEU A 200 43.72 2.65 11.68
C LEU A 200 45.12 3.28 11.63
N GLU A 201 45.62 3.72 12.78
CA GLU A 201 46.96 4.31 12.90
C GLU A 201 48.06 3.32 12.48
N GLU A 202 49.08 3.80 11.79
CA GLU A 202 50.26 3.01 11.44
C GLU A 202 50.92 2.45 12.71
N HIS A 203 51.46 1.23 12.64
CA HIS A 203 51.99 0.46 13.78
C HIS A 203 50.97 -0.11 14.78
N THR A 204 49.66 -0.07 14.47
CA THR A 204 48.64 -0.78 15.24
C THR A 204 48.90 -2.29 15.24
N ARG A 205 48.85 -2.96 16.40
CA ARG A 205 49.00 -4.41 16.49
C ARG A 205 47.65 -5.09 16.27
N LEU A 206 47.60 -6.02 15.34
CA LEU A 206 46.40 -6.77 14.96
C LEU A 206 46.55 -8.25 15.32
N ILE A 207 45.51 -8.80 15.94
CA ILE A 207 45.35 -10.25 16.17
C ILE A 207 44.15 -10.69 15.34
N ILE A 208 44.43 -11.32 14.20
CA ILE A 208 43.41 -11.78 13.25
C ILE A 208 42.97 -13.18 13.67
N MET A 209 41.67 -13.35 13.88
CA MET A 209 41.10 -14.59 14.38
C MET A 209 39.92 -15.07 13.54
N ALA A 210 39.81 -16.38 13.44
CA ALA A 210 38.69 -17.09 12.83
C ALA A 210 37.72 -17.54 13.93
N PRO A 211 36.47 -17.04 14.00
CA PRO A 211 35.47 -17.53 14.94
C PRO A 211 34.98 -18.92 14.52
N TYR A 212 35.68 -19.94 15.01
CA TYR A 212 35.44 -21.34 14.65
C TYR A 212 34.12 -21.88 15.24
N ALA A 213 33.86 -21.56 16.51
CA ALA A 213 32.61 -21.91 17.18
C ALA A 213 32.21 -20.78 18.15
N THR A 214 30.93 -20.36 18.13
CA THR A 214 30.44 -19.32 19.03
C THR A 214 29.27 -19.82 19.85
N ASN A 215 29.39 -19.79 21.17
CA ASN A 215 28.31 -20.16 22.10
C ASN A 215 27.74 -21.58 21.89
N LYS A 216 28.59 -22.55 21.51
CA LYS A 216 28.21 -23.94 21.21
C LYS A 216 28.55 -24.86 22.38
N LYS A 217 27.68 -25.83 22.66
CA LYS A 217 27.93 -26.84 23.70
C LYS A 217 28.78 -27.99 23.18
N GLY A 218 29.76 -28.42 23.95
CA GLY A 218 30.61 -29.55 23.59
C GLY A 218 32.00 -29.49 24.23
N THR A 219 32.73 -30.59 24.12
CA THR A 219 34.10 -30.71 24.64
C THR A 219 35.17 -30.30 23.62
N PHE A 220 34.81 -30.25 22.32
CA PHE A 220 35.67 -29.85 21.19
C PHE A 220 37.04 -30.55 21.07
N LYS A 221 37.26 -31.68 21.77
CA LYS A 221 38.55 -32.41 21.75
C LYS A 221 39.01 -32.80 20.34
N ASN A 222 38.11 -33.36 19.53
CA ASN A 222 38.42 -33.73 18.14
C ASN A 222 38.67 -32.49 17.25
N ASP A 223 37.99 -31.38 17.53
CA ASP A 223 38.15 -30.13 16.77
C ASP A 223 39.53 -29.51 17.03
N PHE A 224 40.01 -29.52 18.28
CA PHE A 224 41.36 -29.06 18.62
C PHE A 224 42.45 -29.92 17.97
N GLU A 225 42.30 -31.25 17.95
CA GLU A 225 43.22 -32.13 17.23
C GLU A 225 43.25 -31.86 15.72
N ASN A 226 42.09 -31.58 15.12
CA ASN A 226 42.00 -31.23 13.71
C ASN A 226 42.64 -29.87 13.41
N LEU A 227 42.40 -28.86 14.25
CA LEU A 227 43.03 -27.54 14.12
C LEU A 227 44.56 -27.65 14.22
N LYS A 228 45.06 -28.52 15.10
CA LYS A 228 46.50 -28.81 15.22
C LYS A 228 47.07 -29.48 13.96
N LYS A 229 46.35 -30.46 13.37
CA LYS A 229 46.75 -31.10 12.10
C LYS A 229 46.78 -30.13 10.93
N ILE A 230 45.88 -29.14 10.93
CA ILE A 230 45.83 -28.07 9.91
C ILE A 230 47.01 -27.10 10.08
N GLY A 231 47.65 -27.05 11.25
CA GLY A 231 48.84 -26.25 11.52
C GLY A 231 48.61 -25.02 12.39
N PHE A 232 47.43 -24.87 13.00
CA PHE A 232 47.20 -23.81 13.98
C PHE A 232 47.90 -24.13 15.30
N PHE A 233 48.38 -23.10 16.00
CA PHE A 233 49.09 -23.23 17.27
C PHE A 233 48.36 -22.61 18.46
N ARG A 234 47.53 -21.58 18.23
CA ARG A 234 46.88 -20.79 19.28
C ARG A 234 45.37 -20.70 19.07
N VAL A 235 44.64 -20.81 20.16
CA VAL A 235 43.19 -20.63 20.21
C VAL A 235 42.82 -19.81 21.44
N THR A 236 41.81 -18.97 21.33
CA THR A 236 41.20 -18.27 22.46
C THR A 236 39.87 -18.94 22.76
N VAL A 237 39.73 -19.48 23.97
CA VAL A 237 38.50 -20.15 24.43
C VAL A 237 37.91 -19.38 25.59
N ASP A 238 36.66 -18.93 25.45
CA ASP A 238 35.93 -18.14 26.45
C ASP A 238 36.72 -16.92 26.98
N GLY A 239 37.48 -16.28 26.09
CA GLY A 239 38.29 -15.10 26.39
C GLY A 239 39.67 -15.39 27.02
N ARG A 240 40.08 -16.67 27.12
CA ARG A 240 41.42 -17.06 27.57
C ARG A 240 42.22 -17.67 26.41
N ASP A 241 43.45 -17.21 26.23
CA ASP A 241 44.37 -17.73 25.22
C ASP A 241 44.99 -19.06 25.71
N TYR A 242 44.95 -20.07 24.84
CA TYR A 242 45.56 -21.37 25.02
C TYR A 242 46.47 -21.71 23.83
N THR A 243 47.51 -22.50 24.08
CA THR A 243 48.23 -23.20 23.01
C THR A 243 47.61 -24.58 22.77
N LEU A 244 47.57 -25.04 21.51
CA LEU A 244 47.00 -26.35 21.17
C LEU A 244 47.86 -27.56 21.63
N ASP A 245 48.98 -27.30 22.32
CA ASP A 245 49.77 -28.30 23.04
C ASP A 245 49.29 -28.49 24.49
N GLU A 246 48.54 -27.53 25.04
CA GLU A 246 47.95 -27.64 26.37
C GLU A 246 46.72 -28.55 26.37
N GLN A 247 46.47 -29.23 27.50
CA GLN A 247 45.23 -29.97 27.69
C GLN A 247 44.07 -29.00 27.97
N ILE A 248 43.28 -28.73 26.93
CA ILE A 248 42.07 -27.91 27.03
C ILE A 248 40.89 -28.84 27.34
N GLU A 249 40.38 -28.79 28.58
CA GLU A 249 39.19 -29.54 28.98
C GLU A 249 37.97 -28.61 29.10
N LEU A 250 36.99 -28.82 28.22
CA LEU A 250 35.74 -28.07 28.18
C LEU A 250 34.56 -28.92 28.64
N ASN A 251 33.59 -28.29 29.31
CA ASN A 251 32.43 -28.98 29.85
C ASN A 251 31.39 -29.20 28.74
N LYS A 252 30.97 -30.47 28.55
CA LYS A 252 30.00 -30.85 27.51
C LYS A 252 28.67 -30.08 27.60
N ASN A 253 28.25 -29.68 28.81
CA ASN A 253 26.93 -29.08 29.03
C ASN A 253 26.92 -27.54 28.99
N GLU A 254 28.10 -26.92 29.02
CA GLU A 254 28.29 -25.48 28.98
C GLU A 254 28.51 -25.01 27.54
N LYS A 255 28.22 -23.73 27.29
CA LYS A 255 28.42 -23.13 25.97
C LYS A 255 29.79 -22.47 25.95
N HIS A 256 30.58 -22.82 24.94
CA HIS A 256 31.92 -22.31 24.75
C HIS A 256 32.03 -21.51 23.45
N SER A 257 32.91 -20.51 23.43
CA SER A 257 33.27 -19.74 22.24
C SER A 257 34.76 -19.91 21.96
N ILE A 258 35.08 -20.38 20.75
CA ILE A 258 36.41 -20.74 20.30
C ILE A 258 36.78 -19.85 19.12
N LEU A 259 37.83 -19.06 19.29
CA LEU A 259 38.44 -18.22 18.27
C LEU A 259 39.82 -18.81 17.94
N VAL A 260 40.07 -19.11 16.67
CA VAL A 260 41.38 -19.59 16.22
C VAL A 260 42.23 -18.39 15.85
N VAL A 261 43.43 -18.26 16.44
CA VAL A 261 44.35 -17.16 16.11
C VAL A 261 45.07 -17.53 14.83
N VAL A 262 44.78 -16.80 13.75
CA VAL A 262 45.34 -17.04 12.41
C VAL A 262 46.70 -16.36 12.27
N ASP A 263 46.77 -15.06 12.59
CA ASP A 263 48.02 -14.31 12.54
C ASP A 263 48.04 -13.17 13.57
N ARG A 264 49.25 -12.76 13.96
CA ARG A 264 49.53 -11.56 14.75
C ARG A 264 50.49 -10.69 13.96
N VAL A 265 50.02 -9.54 13.50
CA VAL A 265 50.78 -8.68 12.58
C VAL A 265 50.66 -7.22 13.01
N GLU A 266 51.71 -6.46 12.74
CA GLU A 266 51.74 -5.02 12.94
C GLU A 266 51.36 -4.32 11.63
N LEU A 267 50.51 -3.30 11.73
CA LEU A 267 50.02 -2.57 10.57
C LEU A 267 51.12 -1.71 9.96
N THR A 268 51.65 -2.16 8.82
CA THR A 268 52.60 -1.42 7.97
C THR A 268 52.26 -1.67 6.50
N GLU A 269 52.67 -0.78 5.59
CA GLU A 269 52.49 -0.96 4.14
C GLU A 269 53.13 -2.26 3.62
N SER A 270 54.29 -2.65 4.18
CA SER A 270 54.99 -3.88 3.79
C SER A 270 54.23 -5.17 4.13
N HIS A 271 53.31 -5.13 5.10
CA HIS A 271 52.56 -6.30 5.56
C HIS A 271 51.20 -6.49 4.88
N ARG A 272 50.83 -5.66 3.89
CA ARG A 272 49.52 -5.71 3.22
C ARG A 272 49.16 -7.09 2.67
N LYS A 273 50.10 -7.74 1.98
CA LYS A 273 49.91 -9.09 1.43
C LYS A 273 49.72 -10.14 2.53
N ARG A 274 50.44 -10.02 3.65
CA ARG A 274 50.33 -10.92 4.80
C ARG A 274 48.97 -10.78 5.49
N ILE A 275 48.46 -9.56 5.61
CA ILE A 275 47.10 -9.30 6.13
C ILE A 275 46.06 -9.91 5.20
N PHE A 276 46.21 -9.76 3.87
CA PHE A 276 45.31 -10.38 2.90
C PHE A 276 45.24 -11.91 3.06
N ASP A 277 46.39 -12.59 3.08
CA ASP A 277 46.46 -14.05 3.24
C ASP A 277 45.85 -14.52 4.58
N ALA A 278 46.07 -13.75 5.64
CA ALA A 278 45.50 -14.02 6.96
C ALA A 278 43.97 -13.84 6.99
N LEU A 279 43.43 -12.82 6.32
CA LEU A 279 41.98 -12.62 6.18
C LEU A 279 41.33 -13.75 5.37
N GLU A 280 41.97 -14.21 4.29
CA GLU A 280 41.47 -15.32 3.48
C GLU A 280 41.39 -16.62 4.30
N GLN A 281 42.46 -16.93 5.06
CA GLN A 281 42.44 -18.07 5.98
C GLN A 281 41.40 -17.91 7.09
N ALA A 282 41.29 -16.71 7.67
CA ALA A 282 40.31 -16.45 8.72
C ALA A 282 38.87 -16.63 8.24
N LEU A 283 38.54 -16.14 7.05
CA LEU A 283 37.22 -16.37 6.42
C LEU A 283 36.97 -17.85 6.17
N LYS A 284 37.97 -18.58 5.66
CA LYS A 284 37.84 -20.02 5.37
C LYS A 284 37.53 -20.85 6.62
N TYR A 285 38.20 -20.60 7.74
CA TYR A 285 38.03 -21.37 8.99
C TYR A 285 37.03 -20.76 9.97
N GLY A 286 36.60 -19.52 9.73
CA GLY A 286 35.63 -18.78 10.56
C GLY A 286 34.21 -18.77 10.00
N ASN A 287 33.90 -19.63 9.01
CA ASN A 287 32.62 -19.64 8.28
C ASN A 287 32.27 -18.27 7.68
N ASP A 288 33.17 -17.71 6.86
CA ASP A 288 33.05 -16.41 6.19
C ASP A 288 33.00 -15.21 7.16
N LYS A 289 33.59 -15.36 8.35
CA LYS A 289 33.66 -14.33 9.39
C LYS A 289 35.10 -14.18 9.89
N VAL A 290 35.45 -12.97 10.29
CA VAL A 290 36.75 -12.64 10.89
C VAL A 290 36.53 -11.74 12.08
N LEU A 291 37.20 -12.03 13.19
CA LEU A 291 37.28 -11.14 14.34
C LEU A 291 38.74 -10.68 14.48
N ILE A 292 38.95 -9.38 14.62
CA ILE A 292 40.28 -8.78 14.79
C ILE A 292 40.27 -8.06 16.13
N HIS A 293 41.19 -8.44 17.01
CA HIS A 293 41.51 -7.62 18.17
C HIS A 293 42.67 -6.71 17.82
N TYR A 294 42.58 -5.43 18.18
CA TYR A 294 43.65 -4.47 17.90
C TYR A 294 44.02 -3.63 19.12
N GLU A 295 45.30 -3.27 19.20
CA GLU A 295 45.87 -2.34 20.17
C GLU A 295 46.56 -1.19 19.43
N LEU A 296 46.14 0.04 19.71
CA LEU A 296 46.74 1.24 19.12
C LEU A 296 48.14 1.49 19.70
N PRO A 297 49.05 2.15 18.96
CA PRO A 297 50.39 2.50 19.44
C PRO A 297 50.38 3.30 20.75
N SER A 298 49.40 4.19 20.89
CA SER A 298 49.16 5.02 22.09
C SER A 298 48.75 4.22 23.32
N ASP A 299 48.08 3.07 23.15
CA ASP A 299 47.66 2.18 24.25
C ASP A 299 48.84 1.28 24.73
N ILE A 300 49.92 1.19 23.94
CA ILE A 300 51.10 0.34 24.22
C ILE A 300 52.13 1.09 25.08
N SER A 301 52.29 2.40 24.89
CA SER A 301 53.26 3.22 25.63
C SER A 301 52.90 3.40 27.12
N ASP A 302 51.62 3.38 27.48
CA ASP A 302 51.16 3.50 28.87
C ASP A 302 51.37 2.22 29.71
N LYS A 303 51.54 1.05 29.08
CA LYS A 303 51.84 -0.22 29.78
C LYS A 303 53.31 -0.37 30.18
N GLY A 304 54.21 0.46 29.63
CA GLY A 304 55.66 0.35 29.85
C GLY A 304 56.16 0.84 31.23
N ASN A 305 55.32 1.50 32.03
CA ASN A 305 55.73 2.16 33.29
C ASN A 305 55.01 1.66 34.56
N LYS A 306 54.49 0.42 34.58
CA LYS A 306 53.93 -0.19 35.80
C LYS A 306 54.73 -1.41 36.25
N SER A 307 55.39 -1.23 37.40
CA SER A 307 56.22 -2.19 38.14
C SER A 307 55.51 -3.50 38.52
N GLU A 308 56.31 -4.57 38.66
CA GLU A 308 56.01 -6.01 38.81
C GLU A 308 55.15 -6.48 40.02
N THR A 309 54.30 -5.65 40.62
CA THR A 309 53.60 -6.01 41.87
C THR A 309 52.08 -5.95 41.79
N SER A 310 51.47 -6.41 40.69
CA SER A 310 50.02 -6.65 40.61
C SER A 310 49.60 -7.65 39.53
N LYS A 311 49.82 -8.95 39.75
CA LYS A 311 49.06 -10.01 39.07
C LYS A 311 47.63 -10.02 39.62
N LYS A 312 46.75 -9.17 39.11
CA LYS A 312 45.28 -9.34 39.19
C LYS A 312 44.57 -8.39 38.22
N ASN A 313 43.88 -9.01 37.25
CA ASN A 313 42.92 -8.44 36.29
C ASN A 313 43.48 -7.61 35.11
N ASN A 314 44.28 -8.25 34.25
CA ASN A 314 44.55 -7.75 32.88
C ASN A 314 43.35 -8.01 31.95
N ASN A 315 42.22 -7.33 32.17
CA ASN A 315 41.14 -7.18 31.20
C ASN A 315 41.00 -5.69 30.83
N GLU A 316 42.11 -5.04 30.47
CA GLU A 316 42.01 -3.81 29.68
C GLU A 316 41.44 -4.21 28.31
N LYS A 317 40.21 -3.74 28.03
CA LYS A 317 39.43 -4.10 26.84
C LYS A 317 40.22 -3.86 25.56
N LEU A 318 40.72 -4.94 24.96
CA LEU A 318 41.14 -4.97 23.56
C LEU A 318 39.97 -4.45 22.70
N LYS A 319 40.26 -3.53 21.77
CA LYS A 319 39.24 -3.04 20.83
C LYS A 319 39.03 -4.11 19.76
N GLU A 320 37.78 -4.32 19.34
CA GLU A 320 37.39 -5.37 18.40
C GLU A 320 36.94 -4.76 17.06
N LEU A 321 37.40 -5.33 15.95
CA LEU A 321 36.84 -5.18 14.61
C LEU A 321 36.29 -6.52 14.15
N PHE A 322 35.15 -6.51 13.49
CA PHE A 322 34.53 -7.71 12.95
C PHE A 322 34.20 -7.53 11.48
N PHE A 323 34.51 -8.54 10.68
CA PHE A 323 34.22 -8.57 9.26
C PHE A 323 33.50 -9.86 8.87
N SER A 324 32.65 -9.77 7.84
CA SER A 324 32.04 -10.96 7.23
C SER A 324 31.94 -10.81 5.71
N ALA A 325 32.28 -11.88 5.00
CA ALA A 325 32.13 -11.96 3.55
C ALA A 325 30.66 -12.25 3.13
N LYS A 326 29.81 -12.61 4.09
CA LYS A 326 28.36 -12.78 3.93
C LYS A 326 27.61 -11.80 4.83
N MET A 327 26.34 -11.56 4.53
CA MET A 327 25.48 -10.76 5.41
C MET A 327 25.12 -11.62 6.64
N ALA A 328 25.96 -11.64 7.67
CA ALA A 328 25.77 -12.52 8.82
C ALA A 328 26.11 -11.83 10.15
N CYS A 329 25.30 -12.11 11.17
CA CYS A 329 25.57 -11.65 12.53
C CYS A 329 26.59 -12.58 13.23
N PRO A 330 27.69 -12.05 13.78
CA PRO A 330 28.66 -12.84 14.52
C PRO A 330 28.12 -13.39 15.84
N TYR A 331 27.45 -12.56 16.63
CA TYR A 331 27.07 -12.91 18.00
C TYR A 331 25.83 -13.80 18.07
N CYS A 332 24.94 -13.66 17.09
CA CYS A 332 23.69 -14.41 17.05
C CYS A 332 23.75 -15.63 16.13
N GLU A 333 24.84 -15.79 15.36
CA GLU A 333 25.01 -16.82 14.34
C GLU A 333 23.90 -16.84 13.26
N ILE A 334 23.24 -15.70 13.04
CA ILE A 334 22.17 -15.56 12.06
C ILE A 334 22.77 -15.16 10.71
N SER A 335 22.56 -15.97 9.68
CA SER A 335 22.82 -15.58 8.28
C SER A 335 21.59 -14.92 7.69
N TYR A 336 21.77 -13.79 7.03
CA TYR A 336 20.72 -13.10 6.31
C TYR A 336 20.62 -13.63 4.87
N PRO A 337 19.41 -13.65 4.29
CA PRO A 337 19.24 -13.81 2.85
C PRO A 337 19.81 -12.60 2.10
N ASP A 338 19.98 -12.73 0.79
CA ASP A 338 20.36 -11.61 -0.06
C ASP A 338 19.31 -10.49 0.02
N ILE A 339 19.80 -9.26 0.22
CA ILE A 339 18.95 -8.07 0.28
C ILE A 339 18.55 -7.69 -1.14
N ASN A 340 17.33 -8.04 -1.51
CA ASN A 340 16.75 -7.74 -2.81
C ASN A 340 15.31 -7.23 -2.65
N PRO A 341 14.70 -6.64 -3.68
CA PRO A 341 13.34 -6.08 -3.57
C PRO A 341 12.28 -7.12 -3.16
N ALA A 342 12.48 -8.41 -3.48
CA ALA A 342 11.53 -9.47 -3.12
C ALA A 342 11.47 -9.73 -1.61
N LEU A 343 12.56 -9.50 -0.88
CA LEU A 343 12.60 -9.59 0.59
C LEU A 343 11.62 -8.62 1.25
N PHE A 344 11.35 -7.48 0.63
CA PHE A 344 10.43 -6.46 1.15
C PHE A 344 8.98 -6.64 0.67
N SER A 345 8.67 -7.76 0.02
CA SER A 345 7.33 -8.05 -0.50
C SER A 345 6.55 -8.95 0.47
N PHE A 346 5.49 -8.42 1.09
CA PHE A 346 4.57 -9.23 1.87
C PHE A 346 3.67 -10.14 1.00
N ASN A 347 3.69 -9.97 -0.32
CA ASN A 347 3.00 -10.85 -1.27
C ASN A 347 3.83 -12.07 -1.66
N LEU A 348 5.13 -12.08 -1.36
CA LEU A 348 6.04 -13.19 -1.68
C LEU A 348 6.45 -13.92 -0.40
N PRO A 349 6.53 -15.27 -0.41
CA PRO A 349 6.92 -16.05 0.77
C PRO A 349 8.29 -15.65 1.36
N VAL A 350 9.21 -15.17 0.51
CA VAL A 350 10.56 -14.76 0.92
C VAL A 350 10.55 -13.55 1.87
N GLY A 351 9.59 -12.64 1.72
CA GLY A 351 9.47 -11.42 2.52
C GLY A 351 8.34 -11.44 3.54
N ALA A 352 7.30 -12.24 3.28
CA ALA A 352 6.11 -12.32 4.11
C ALA A 352 6.41 -12.86 5.53
N CYS A 353 5.69 -12.33 6.52
CA CYS A 353 5.65 -12.91 7.86
C CYS A 353 5.16 -14.38 7.77
N PRO A 354 5.87 -15.33 8.40
CA PRO A 354 5.54 -16.75 8.28
C PRO A 354 4.25 -17.12 9.02
N SER A 355 3.91 -16.46 10.14
CA SER A 355 2.66 -16.73 10.87
C SER A 355 1.40 -16.28 10.11
N CYS A 356 1.39 -15.05 9.57
CA CYS A 356 0.19 -14.50 8.91
C CYS A 356 0.25 -14.56 7.38
N HIS A 357 1.29 -15.15 6.78
CA HIS A 357 1.52 -15.21 5.34
C HIS A 357 1.32 -13.86 4.62
N GLY A 358 1.84 -12.79 5.22
CA GLY A 358 1.79 -11.44 4.65
C GLY A 358 0.46 -10.69 4.82
N LEU A 359 -0.51 -11.23 5.55
CA LEU A 359 -1.79 -10.55 5.79
C LEU A 359 -1.67 -9.40 6.81
N GLY A 360 -0.81 -9.56 7.82
CA GLY A 360 -0.68 -8.68 8.98
C GLY A 360 -1.75 -8.89 10.05
N VAL A 361 -2.77 -9.68 9.74
CA VAL A 361 -3.85 -10.02 10.66
C VAL A 361 -3.91 -11.53 10.87
N SER A 362 -4.33 -11.93 12.06
CA SER A 362 -4.73 -13.29 12.41
C SER A 362 -6.23 -13.30 12.67
N LEU A 363 -6.88 -14.44 12.42
CA LEU A 363 -8.26 -14.63 12.82
C LEU A 363 -8.27 -15.27 14.22
N GLU A 364 -8.91 -14.58 15.16
CA GLU A 364 -9.10 -15.07 16.53
C GLU A 364 -10.59 -15.15 16.84
N PHE A 365 -10.99 -16.15 17.62
CA PHE A 365 -12.37 -16.26 18.09
C PHE A 365 -12.72 -15.10 19.02
N ASP A 366 -13.86 -14.45 18.75
CA ASP A 366 -14.38 -13.39 19.59
C ASP A 366 -15.51 -13.92 20.47
N VAL A 367 -15.28 -13.94 21.79
CA VAL A 367 -16.26 -14.44 22.76
C VAL A 367 -17.60 -13.71 22.63
N ASN A 368 -17.59 -12.40 22.33
CA ASN A 368 -18.82 -11.62 22.17
C ASN A 368 -19.63 -11.98 20.92
N LYS A 369 -19.00 -12.64 19.94
CA LYS A 369 -19.69 -13.17 18.76
C LYS A 369 -20.16 -14.61 18.95
N ILE A 370 -19.61 -15.31 19.93
CA ILE A 370 -19.95 -16.70 20.27
C ILE A 370 -21.06 -16.76 21.31
N ILE A 371 -21.08 -15.81 22.25
CA ILE A 371 -22.05 -15.75 23.34
C ILE A 371 -22.85 -14.44 23.30
N ASP A 372 -24.17 -14.55 23.42
CA ASP A 372 -25.05 -13.43 23.78
C ASP A 372 -25.25 -13.42 25.30
N LEU A 373 -24.75 -12.38 25.96
CA LEU A 373 -24.84 -12.22 27.41
C LEU A 373 -26.28 -11.97 27.91
N ASN A 374 -27.20 -11.55 27.03
CA ASN A 374 -28.58 -11.25 27.43
C ASN A 374 -29.49 -12.49 27.41
N LEU A 375 -29.05 -13.58 26.78
CA LEU A 375 -29.83 -14.82 26.62
C LEU A 375 -29.31 -15.91 27.55
N SER A 376 -30.20 -16.80 27.97
CA SER A 376 -29.84 -18.04 28.65
C SER A 376 -29.34 -19.11 27.66
N ILE A 377 -28.77 -20.20 28.19
CA ILE A 377 -28.30 -21.32 27.35
C ILE A 377 -29.49 -21.95 26.59
N MET A 378 -30.64 -22.09 27.26
CA MET A 378 -31.86 -22.64 26.64
C MET A 378 -32.45 -21.75 25.55
N GLU A 379 -32.25 -20.43 25.64
CA GLU A 379 -32.69 -19.46 24.63
C GLU A 379 -31.69 -19.32 23.46
N GLY A 380 -30.61 -20.12 23.44
CA GLY A 380 -29.59 -20.07 22.39
C GLY A 380 -28.50 -19.03 22.64
N GLY A 381 -28.20 -18.70 23.90
CA GLY A 381 -27.13 -17.77 24.26
C GLY A 381 -25.72 -18.20 23.83
N ILE A 382 -25.52 -19.47 23.43
CA ILE A 382 -24.29 -19.96 22.77
C ILE A 382 -24.57 -20.12 21.28
N LEU A 383 -24.28 -19.08 20.49
CA LEU A 383 -24.71 -18.95 19.10
C LEU A 383 -24.28 -20.11 18.17
N PRO A 384 -23.06 -20.68 18.28
CA PRO A 384 -22.64 -21.79 17.42
C PRO A 384 -23.34 -23.12 17.70
N ILE A 385 -24.09 -23.21 18.81
CA ILE A 385 -24.76 -24.44 19.25
C ILE A 385 -26.24 -24.12 19.47
N SER A 386 -27.10 -24.59 18.56
CA SER A 386 -28.54 -24.53 18.79
C SER A 386 -28.91 -25.47 19.94
N TYR A 387 -29.57 -24.92 20.96
CA TYR A 387 -30.13 -25.72 22.05
C TYR A 387 -31.50 -26.26 21.61
N GLU A 388 -31.50 -27.50 21.13
CA GLU A 388 -32.71 -28.24 20.78
C GLU A 388 -32.76 -29.57 21.55
N GLU A 389 -33.91 -29.89 22.15
CA GLU A 389 -34.08 -31.16 22.85
C GLU A 389 -33.92 -32.34 21.88
N GLY A 390 -33.21 -33.39 22.31
CA GLY A 390 -32.88 -34.55 21.46
C GLY A 390 -31.66 -34.36 20.56
N ASN A 391 -30.99 -33.20 20.58
CA ASN A 391 -29.68 -33.00 19.92
C ASN A 391 -28.52 -33.40 20.86
N TRP A 392 -27.48 -34.03 20.30
CA TRP A 392 -26.28 -34.44 21.04
C TRP A 392 -25.59 -33.24 21.72
N ASN A 393 -25.49 -32.11 21.03
CA ASN A 393 -24.83 -30.93 21.58
C ASN A 393 -25.55 -30.37 22.81
N SER A 394 -26.90 -30.34 22.79
CA SER A 394 -27.72 -29.95 23.94
C SER A 394 -27.54 -30.91 25.11
N SER A 395 -27.53 -32.22 24.84
CA SER A 395 -27.33 -33.26 25.87
C SER A 395 -25.96 -33.11 26.54
N MET A 396 -24.93 -32.84 25.74
CA MET A 396 -23.57 -32.59 26.22
C MET A 396 -23.49 -31.32 27.07
N ILE A 397 -24.03 -30.19 26.61
CA ILE A 397 -24.02 -28.93 27.36
C ILE A 397 -24.77 -29.07 28.69
N SER A 398 -25.93 -29.73 28.70
CA SER A 398 -26.71 -29.95 29.91
C SER A 398 -25.96 -30.80 30.94
N ALA A 399 -25.25 -31.85 30.49
CA ALA A 399 -24.40 -32.66 31.36
C ALA A 399 -23.24 -31.85 31.99
N VAL A 400 -22.58 -31.01 31.18
CA VAL A 400 -21.52 -30.11 31.67
C VAL A 400 -22.07 -29.07 32.65
N CYS A 401 -23.24 -28.49 32.36
CA CYS A 401 -23.88 -27.52 33.24
C CYS A 401 -24.25 -28.15 34.58
N SER A 402 -24.76 -29.39 34.60
CA SER A 402 -25.05 -30.11 35.83
C SER A 402 -23.80 -30.46 36.64
N ALA A 403 -22.68 -30.77 35.98
CA ALA A 403 -21.44 -31.15 36.66
C ALA A 403 -20.71 -29.95 37.30
N TYR A 404 -20.93 -28.73 36.81
CA TYR A 404 -20.27 -27.50 37.25
C TYR A 404 -21.23 -26.47 37.87
N ASP A 405 -22.45 -26.89 38.22
CA ASP A 405 -23.51 -26.05 38.81
C ASP A 405 -23.79 -24.77 38.01
N ILE A 406 -23.90 -24.90 36.69
CA ILE A 406 -24.20 -23.79 35.77
C ILE A 406 -25.71 -23.74 35.48
N PRO A 407 -26.40 -22.63 35.77
CA PRO A 407 -27.84 -22.52 35.51
C PRO A 407 -28.14 -22.39 34.02
N LEU A 408 -28.97 -23.28 33.48
CA LEU A 408 -29.35 -23.30 32.05
C LEU A 408 -30.31 -22.18 31.63
N ASN A 409 -31.09 -21.67 32.58
CA ASN A 409 -32.19 -20.72 32.36
C ASN A 409 -31.88 -19.27 32.79
N LYS A 410 -30.65 -18.99 33.24
CA LYS A 410 -30.23 -17.62 33.56
C LYS A 410 -29.50 -16.99 32.38
N PRO A 411 -29.65 -15.67 32.16
CA PRO A 411 -28.84 -14.95 31.19
C PRO A 411 -27.35 -15.17 31.43
N LEU A 412 -26.58 -15.43 30.37
CA LEU A 412 -25.15 -15.70 30.48
C LEU A 412 -24.35 -14.52 31.08
N GLY A 413 -24.87 -13.29 30.99
CA GLY A 413 -24.32 -12.12 31.66
C GLY A 413 -24.29 -12.22 33.19
N GLU A 414 -25.25 -12.94 33.79
CA GLU A 414 -25.38 -13.16 35.24
C GLU A 414 -24.63 -14.41 35.74
N VAL A 415 -24.14 -15.24 34.82
CA VAL A 415 -23.32 -16.41 35.14
C VAL A 415 -21.88 -15.97 35.43
N GLU A 416 -21.29 -16.52 36.48
CA GLU A 416 -19.90 -16.25 36.87
C GLU A 416 -18.93 -16.54 35.72
N GLU A 417 -17.92 -15.68 35.55
CA GLU A 417 -16.97 -15.78 34.43
C GLU A 417 -16.19 -17.10 34.40
N SER A 418 -15.81 -17.63 35.56
CA SER A 418 -15.18 -18.95 35.70
C SER A 418 -16.03 -20.08 35.10
N LYS A 419 -17.35 -20.04 35.34
CA LYS A 419 -18.34 -20.99 34.81
C LYS A 419 -18.59 -20.79 33.31
N ARG A 420 -18.57 -19.55 32.82
CA ARG A 420 -18.61 -19.29 31.37
C ARG A 420 -17.38 -19.83 30.65
N ASN A 421 -16.20 -19.71 31.27
CA ASN A 421 -14.96 -20.22 30.69
C ASN A 421 -14.96 -21.75 30.56
N VAL A 422 -15.62 -22.46 31.48
CA VAL A 422 -15.86 -23.91 31.35
C VAL A 422 -16.64 -24.24 30.07
N LEU A 423 -17.67 -23.46 29.73
CA LEU A 423 -18.44 -23.66 28.49
C LEU A 423 -17.60 -23.32 27.24
N LEU A 424 -16.81 -22.26 27.29
CA LEU A 424 -16.02 -21.78 26.14
C LEU A 424 -14.78 -22.61 25.86
N TYR A 425 -13.99 -22.93 26.88
CA TYR A 425 -12.66 -23.50 26.77
C TYR A 425 -12.57 -24.97 27.19
N GLY A 426 -13.65 -25.52 27.74
CA GLY A 426 -13.72 -26.92 28.10
C GLY A 426 -13.20 -27.23 29.50
N THR A 427 -13.02 -28.52 29.78
CA THR A 427 -12.62 -29.03 31.09
C THR A 427 -11.73 -30.26 30.97
N ASP A 428 -10.72 -30.37 31.84
CA ASP A 428 -9.86 -31.57 31.90
C ASP A 428 -10.53 -32.77 32.59
N LYS A 429 -11.60 -32.54 33.36
CA LYS A 429 -12.34 -33.60 34.05
C LYS A 429 -13.31 -34.29 33.11
N GLU A 430 -13.39 -35.61 33.21
CA GLU A 430 -14.41 -36.37 32.49
C GLU A 430 -15.79 -36.08 33.05
N VAL A 431 -16.72 -35.76 32.15
CA VAL A 431 -18.14 -35.59 32.46
C VAL A 431 -18.89 -36.75 31.80
N GLU A 432 -19.81 -37.35 32.55
CA GLU A 432 -20.69 -38.39 32.03
C GLU A 432 -21.83 -37.74 31.24
N MET A 433 -21.84 -37.99 29.93
CA MET A 433 -22.77 -37.40 28.97
C MET A 433 -23.70 -38.50 28.46
N THR A 434 -24.99 -38.41 28.79
CA THR A 434 -26.02 -39.35 28.31
C THR A 434 -26.85 -38.68 27.23
N HIS A 435 -26.97 -39.34 26.08
CA HIS A 435 -27.84 -38.92 25.00
C HIS A 435 -29.05 -39.81 24.90
N ASN A 436 -30.23 -39.21 24.98
CA ASN A 436 -31.50 -39.88 24.79
C ASN A 436 -32.25 -39.19 23.64
N SER A 437 -32.41 -39.88 22.53
CA SER A 437 -33.20 -39.47 21.36
C SER A 437 -34.12 -40.62 20.96
N GLU A 438 -35.18 -40.34 20.19
CA GLU A 438 -36.12 -41.38 19.70
C GLU A 438 -35.42 -42.53 18.95
N LYS A 439 -34.23 -42.28 18.39
CA LYS A 439 -33.48 -43.25 17.55
C LYS A 439 -32.19 -43.80 18.19
N SER A 440 -31.69 -43.21 19.28
CA SER A 440 -30.38 -43.58 19.85
C SER A 440 -30.30 -43.27 21.34
N HIS A 441 -29.73 -44.22 22.09
CA HIS A 441 -29.47 -44.09 23.53
C HIS A 441 -28.05 -44.56 23.81
N PHE A 442 -27.19 -43.67 24.30
CA PHE A 442 -25.82 -44.02 24.68
C PHE A 442 -25.28 -43.08 25.77
N THR A 443 -24.37 -43.59 26.59
CA THR A 443 -23.64 -42.82 27.60
C THR A 443 -22.15 -42.85 27.30
N GLN A 444 -21.51 -41.69 27.33
CA GLN A 444 -20.07 -41.55 27.13
C GLN A 444 -19.46 -40.73 28.27
N LYS A 445 -18.34 -41.19 28.81
CA LYS A 445 -17.49 -40.40 29.72
C LYS A 445 -16.35 -39.80 28.91
N ARG A 446 -16.27 -38.47 28.90
CA ARG A 446 -15.18 -37.75 28.24
C ARG A 446 -15.01 -36.36 28.81
N ALA A 447 -13.82 -35.81 28.67
CA ALA A 447 -13.57 -34.39 28.86
C ALA A 447 -14.40 -33.56 27.86
N TYR A 448 -14.95 -32.44 28.33
CA TYR A 448 -15.64 -31.50 27.47
C TYR A 448 -14.61 -30.62 26.75
N GLU A 449 -14.61 -30.64 25.42
CA GLU A 449 -13.66 -29.91 24.56
C GLU A 449 -13.83 -28.38 24.67
N GLY A 450 -15.03 -27.88 24.96
CA GLY A 450 -15.33 -26.45 24.90
C GLY A 450 -15.73 -25.97 23.50
N VAL A 451 -16.50 -24.89 23.43
CA VAL A 451 -16.99 -24.32 22.15
C VAL A 451 -15.85 -23.79 21.28
N ILE A 452 -14.89 -23.05 21.86
CA ILE A 452 -13.79 -22.43 21.10
C ILE A 452 -12.83 -23.50 20.54
N PRO A 453 -12.34 -24.47 21.33
CA PRO A 453 -11.48 -25.53 20.79
C PRO A 453 -12.20 -26.37 19.72
N MET A 454 -13.50 -26.68 19.92
CA MET A 454 -14.33 -27.35 18.93
C MET A 454 -14.38 -26.57 17.60
N LEU A 455 -14.66 -25.26 17.65
CA LEU A 455 -14.69 -24.42 16.44
C LEU A 455 -13.31 -24.31 15.79
N SER A 456 -12.24 -24.18 16.58
CA SER A 456 -10.86 -24.13 16.10
C SER A 456 -10.48 -25.40 15.36
N ARG A 457 -10.78 -26.57 15.93
CA ARG A 457 -10.52 -27.87 15.31
C ARG A 457 -11.33 -28.02 14.03
N ARG A 458 -12.63 -27.73 14.06
CA ARG A 458 -13.49 -27.78 12.86
C ARG A 458 -12.99 -26.85 11.76
N TYR A 459 -12.53 -25.64 12.10
CA TYR A 459 -11.98 -24.69 11.12
C TYR A 459 -10.71 -25.24 10.43
N GLY A 460 -9.84 -25.89 11.20
CA GLY A 460 -8.61 -26.51 10.68
C GLY A 460 -8.83 -27.79 9.88
N GLU A 461 -9.82 -28.61 10.25
CA GLU A 461 -10.09 -29.93 9.64
C GLU A 461 -11.05 -29.87 8.44
N THR A 462 -11.87 -28.82 8.34
CA THR A 462 -12.93 -28.76 7.33
C THR A 462 -12.40 -28.37 5.94
N ASN A 463 -12.81 -29.14 4.92
CA ASN A 463 -12.55 -28.85 3.50
C ASN A 463 -13.71 -28.12 2.79
N SER A 464 -14.81 -27.81 3.50
CA SER A 464 -15.96 -27.07 2.98
C SER A 464 -15.82 -25.56 3.23
N ASP A 465 -15.85 -24.77 2.16
CA ASP A 465 -15.80 -23.31 2.24
C ASP A 465 -17.02 -22.72 2.95
N GLU A 466 -18.20 -23.33 2.81
CA GLU A 466 -19.43 -22.86 3.47
C GLU A 466 -19.32 -22.97 4.99
N ILE A 467 -18.83 -24.10 5.49
CA ILE A 467 -18.60 -24.29 6.93
C ILE A 467 -17.50 -23.35 7.42
N ARG A 468 -16.44 -23.16 6.64
CA ARG A 468 -15.36 -22.23 6.98
C ARG A 468 -15.89 -20.80 7.15
N LEU A 469 -16.64 -20.30 6.16
CA LEU A 469 -17.28 -18.98 6.20
C LEU A 469 -18.28 -18.85 7.37
N TRP A 470 -19.03 -19.91 7.68
CA TRP A 470 -19.91 -19.93 8.85
C TRP A 470 -19.12 -19.85 10.16
N ILE A 471 -17.95 -20.48 10.29
CA ILE A 471 -17.13 -20.36 11.50
C ILE A 471 -16.49 -18.96 11.59
N GLU A 472 -16.03 -18.39 10.47
CA GLU A 472 -15.39 -17.07 10.40
C GLU A 472 -16.28 -15.93 10.93
N GLN A 473 -17.61 -16.09 10.89
CA GLN A 473 -18.53 -15.09 11.46
C GLN A 473 -18.32 -14.89 12.97
N PHE A 474 -17.80 -15.91 13.67
CA PHE A 474 -17.50 -15.89 15.11
C PHE A 474 -16.08 -15.41 15.42
N MET A 475 -15.29 -15.13 14.38
CA MET A 475 -13.92 -14.64 14.51
C MET A 475 -13.88 -13.12 14.35
N LYS A 476 -12.81 -12.52 14.84
CA LYS A 476 -12.39 -11.15 14.56
C LYS A 476 -10.98 -11.14 14.01
N GLU A 477 -10.69 -10.16 13.18
CA GLU A 477 -9.31 -9.87 12.81
C GLU A 477 -8.59 -9.28 14.03
N SER A 478 -7.52 -9.93 14.47
CA SER A 478 -6.54 -9.41 15.43
C SER A 478 -5.25 -9.04 14.70
N VAL A 479 -4.45 -8.17 15.31
CA VAL A 479 -3.12 -7.85 14.79
C VAL A 479 -2.22 -9.06 14.99
N CYS A 480 -1.49 -9.47 13.96
CA CYS A 480 -0.58 -10.62 14.06
C CYS A 480 0.50 -10.38 15.13
N ASN A 481 0.64 -11.32 16.08
CA ASN A 481 1.60 -11.21 17.19
C ASN A 481 3.08 -11.34 16.78
N GLU A 482 3.38 -11.97 15.65
CA GLU A 482 4.77 -12.16 15.20
C GLU A 482 5.31 -10.90 14.50
N CYS A 483 4.54 -10.32 13.57
CA CYS A 483 4.96 -9.13 12.82
C CYS A 483 4.36 -7.83 13.35
N ASN A 484 3.54 -7.86 14.40
CA ASN A 484 2.80 -6.70 14.94
C ASN A 484 2.02 -5.94 13.86
N GLY A 485 1.42 -6.67 12.91
CA GLY A 485 0.70 -6.09 11.78
C GLY A 485 1.55 -5.62 10.62
N GLN A 486 2.88 -5.72 10.69
CA GLN A 486 3.78 -5.20 9.66
C GLN A 486 3.92 -6.10 8.43
N ARG A 487 3.28 -7.28 8.42
CA ARG A 487 3.16 -8.19 7.26
C ARG A 487 4.46 -8.83 6.76
N LEU A 488 5.62 -8.31 7.14
CA LEU A 488 6.95 -8.80 6.74
C LEU A 488 7.60 -9.65 7.82
N ASN A 489 8.60 -10.45 7.40
CA ASN A 489 9.45 -11.21 8.31
C ASN A 489 10.52 -10.32 9.00
N SER A 490 11.14 -10.87 10.04
CA SER A 490 12.13 -10.15 10.85
C SER A 490 13.38 -9.72 10.07
N PHE A 491 13.74 -10.42 8.99
CA PHE A 491 14.89 -10.05 8.16
C PHE A 491 14.63 -8.77 7.37
N ALA A 492 13.44 -8.66 6.76
CA ALA A 492 13.04 -7.47 6.01
C ALA A 492 12.86 -6.26 6.93
N LEU A 493 12.24 -6.46 8.10
CA LEU A 493 11.99 -5.40 9.08
C LEU A 493 13.26 -4.88 9.77
N SER A 494 14.36 -5.63 9.72
CA SER A 494 15.63 -5.19 10.27
C SER A 494 16.48 -4.38 9.29
N VAL A 495 16.00 -4.15 8.06
CA VAL A 495 16.61 -3.19 7.13
C VAL A 495 15.96 -1.83 7.31
N LYS A 496 16.78 -0.78 7.50
CA LYS A 496 16.31 0.55 7.90
C LYS A 496 16.92 1.66 7.05
N LEU A 497 16.16 2.75 6.89
CA LEU A 497 16.61 4.05 6.39
C LEU A 497 16.39 5.08 7.50
N LYS A 498 17.45 5.78 7.94
CA LYS A 498 17.40 6.70 9.10
C LYS A 498 16.59 6.10 10.27
N ASP A 499 16.94 4.88 10.67
CA ASP A 499 16.32 4.09 11.74
C ASP A 499 14.89 3.57 11.50
N MET A 500 14.24 3.90 10.38
CA MET A 500 12.89 3.42 10.04
C MET A 500 12.92 2.24 9.07
N ASN A 501 12.19 1.18 9.39
CA ASN A 501 11.94 0.09 8.45
C ASN A 501 10.90 0.48 7.38
N ILE A 502 10.78 -0.33 6.32
CA ILE A 502 9.91 -0.01 5.17
C ILE A 502 8.44 0.16 5.54
N ILE A 503 7.96 -0.60 6.52
CA ILE A 503 6.55 -0.56 6.97
C ILE A 503 6.31 0.62 7.91
N GLU A 504 7.28 0.97 8.75
CA GLU A 504 7.22 2.19 9.56
C GLU A 504 7.11 3.44 8.68
N LEU A 505 7.92 3.51 7.62
CA LEU A 505 7.83 4.58 6.63
C LEU A 505 6.47 4.54 5.89
N SER A 506 6.00 3.36 5.51
CA SER A 506 4.72 3.19 4.81
C SER A 506 3.49 3.48 5.69
N ASN A 507 3.64 3.44 7.01
CA ASN A 507 2.62 3.85 7.97
C ASN A 507 2.59 5.36 8.24
N LEU A 508 3.57 6.12 7.76
CA LEU A 508 3.46 7.58 7.75
C LEU A 508 2.32 8.00 6.82
N THR A 509 1.70 9.14 7.14
CA THR A 509 0.80 9.79 6.18
C THR A 509 1.59 10.18 4.93
N VAL A 510 0.94 10.21 3.76
CA VAL A 510 1.57 10.62 2.49
C VAL A 510 2.34 11.94 2.64
N SER A 511 1.80 12.91 3.39
CA SER A 511 2.49 14.18 3.64
C SER A 511 3.77 14.02 4.46
N ASN A 512 3.75 13.17 5.50
CA ASN A 512 4.91 12.91 6.35
C ASN A 512 5.95 12.05 5.63
N ALA A 513 5.51 11.05 4.86
CA ALA A 513 6.39 10.24 4.01
C ALA A 513 7.10 11.12 2.97
N LEU A 514 6.40 12.06 2.33
CA LEU A 514 7.02 13.01 1.40
C LEU A 514 8.08 13.86 2.10
N SER A 515 7.76 14.40 3.28
CA SER A 515 8.72 15.18 4.07
C SER A 515 9.93 14.36 4.54
N PHE A 516 9.73 13.07 4.85
CA PHE A 516 10.82 12.16 5.19
C PHE A 516 11.76 11.96 4.00
N ILE A 517 11.20 11.68 2.81
CA ILE A 517 11.98 11.46 1.59
C ILE A 517 12.68 12.75 1.12
N ASP A 518 12.11 13.93 1.37
CA ASP A 518 12.75 15.22 1.08
C ASP A 518 13.96 15.53 1.97
N ASN A 519 13.92 15.10 3.24
CA ASN A 519 14.99 15.30 4.22
C ASN A 519 15.90 14.07 4.36
N LEU A 520 15.79 13.10 3.45
CA LEU A 520 16.63 11.92 3.45
C LEU A 520 18.04 12.31 2.97
N GLU A 521 19.00 12.20 3.87
CA GLU A 521 20.42 12.42 3.59
C GLU A 521 21.04 11.06 3.27
N LEU A 522 21.71 11.00 2.12
CA LEU A 522 22.41 9.84 1.61
C LEU A 522 23.81 10.27 1.21
N ASN A 523 24.77 9.35 1.24
CA ASN A 523 26.12 9.64 0.74
C ASN A 523 26.11 9.79 -0.81
N ASP A 524 27.22 10.24 -1.39
CA ASP A 524 27.32 10.50 -2.83
C ASP A 524 27.03 9.27 -3.70
N THR A 525 27.44 8.10 -3.24
CA THR A 525 27.26 6.82 -3.94
C THR A 525 25.79 6.37 -3.88
N GLU A 526 25.21 6.36 -2.69
CA GLU A 526 23.79 6.07 -2.44
C GLU A 526 22.88 7.02 -3.22
N THR A 527 23.21 8.30 -3.25
CA THR A 527 22.46 9.32 -3.99
C THR A 527 22.48 9.03 -5.49
N LYS A 528 23.64 8.65 -6.06
CA LYS A 528 23.74 8.29 -7.48
C LYS A 528 22.92 7.05 -7.81
N ILE A 529 22.94 6.01 -6.96
CA ILE A 529 22.23 4.75 -7.19
C ILE A 529 20.71 4.93 -7.07
N SER A 530 20.26 5.75 -6.13
CA SER A 530 18.83 5.90 -5.79
C SER A 530 18.14 7.09 -6.44
N LYS A 531 18.85 7.93 -7.21
CA LYS A 531 18.35 9.19 -7.79
C LYS A 531 17.00 9.04 -8.50
N ASP A 532 16.90 8.09 -9.43
CA ASP A 532 15.69 7.92 -10.24
C ASP A 532 14.54 7.32 -9.42
N VAL A 533 14.86 6.39 -8.51
CA VAL A 533 13.88 5.79 -7.59
C VAL A 533 13.30 6.83 -6.64
N LEU A 534 14.15 7.67 -6.04
CA LEU A 534 13.72 8.76 -5.15
C LEU A 534 12.88 9.79 -5.88
N LYS A 535 13.26 10.16 -7.11
CA LYS A 535 12.47 11.07 -7.94
C LYS A 535 11.07 10.52 -8.16
N GLU A 536 10.94 9.24 -8.46
CA GLU A 536 9.66 8.61 -8.72
C GLU A 536 8.78 8.50 -7.46
N ILE A 537 9.37 8.12 -6.31
CA ILE A 537 8.68 8.12 -5.01
C ILE A 537 8.15 9.52 -4.68
N LYS A 538 9.01 10.54 -4.79
CA LYS A 538 8.64 11.94 -4.51
C LYS A 538 7.49 12.41 -5.39
N ASN A 539 7.57 12.15 -6.70
CA ASN A 539 6.54 12.54 -7.65
C ASN A 539 5.18 11.91 -7.29
N ARG A 540 5.15 10.59 -7.05
CA ARG A 540 3.91 9.87 -6.73
C ARG A 540 3.31 10.31 -5.39
N LEU A 541 4.13 10.51 -4.36
CA LEU A 541 3.68 11.07 -3.08
C LEU A 541 3.15 12.49 -3.24
N ALA A 542 3.81 13.33 -4.06
CA ALA A 542 3.36 14.68 -4.36
C ALA A 542 2.02 14.67 -5.11
N PHE A 543 1.81 13.77 -6.07
CA PHE A 543 0.53 13.63 -6.77
C PHE A 543 -0.60 13.25 -5.80
N LEU A 544 -0.39 12.26 -4.93
CA LEU A 544 -1.36 11.90 -3.90
C LEU A 544 -1.69 13.08 -2.98
N LYS A 545 -0.69 13.85 -2.56
CA LYS A 545 -0.88 15.06 -1.76
C LYS A 545 -1.69 16.12 -2.53
N ASN A 546 -1.37 16.34 -3.81
CA ASN A 546 -2.03 17.33 -4.66
C ASN A 546 -3.50 17.00 -4.87
N VAL A 547 -3.87 15.72 -5.05
CA VAL A 547 -5.29 15.31 -5.13
C VAL A 547 -5.99 15.27 -3.75
N GLY A 548 -5.37 15.81 -2.69
CA GLY A 548 -6.00 15.91 -1.36
C GLY A 548 -5.93 14.64 -0.52
N LEU A 549 -5.10 13.66 -0.89
CA LEU A 549 -4.88 12.42 -0.14
C LEU A 549 -3.65 12.49 0.77
N GLY A 550 -3.25 13.69 1.20
CA GLY A 550 -2.09 13.85 2.08
C GLY A 550 -2.20 13.20 3.46
N TYR A 551 -3.42 12.83 3.89
CA TYR A 551 -3.74 12.28 5.22
C TYR A 551 -3.74 10.75 5.28
N ILE A 552 -3.83 10.05 4.15
CA ILE A 552 -3.84 8.58 4.14
C ILE A 552 -2.42 8.03 4.31
N THR A 553 -2.30 6.81 4.80
CA THR A 553 -1.02 6.07 4.88
C THR A 553 -0.90 5.12 3.70
N LEU A 554 0.33 4.72 3.35
CA LEU A 554 0.57 3.75 2.27
C LEU A 554 0.13 2.33 2.68
N GLU A 555 0.18 2.00 3.98
CA GLU A 555 -0.30 0.71 4.50
C GLU A 555 -1.83 0.59 4.64
N ARG A 556 -2.59 1.67 4.43
CA ARG A 556 -4.05 1.61 4.52
C ARG A 556 -4.59 0.56 3.53
N LYS A 557 -5.37 -0.40 4.03
CA LYS A 557 -5.99 -1.46 3.20
C LYS A 557 -6.92 -0.83 2.15
N ALA A 558 -6.84 -1.32 0.92
CA ALA A 558 -7.55 -0.77 -0.22
C ALA A 558 -9.09 -0.88 -0.12
N ASP A 559 -9.58 -1.91 0.57
CA ASP A 559 -11.01 -2.16 0.81
C ASP A 559 -11.64 -1.17 1.80
N THR A 560 -10.84 -0.48 2.61
CA THR A 560 -11.29 0.56 3.56
C THR A 560 -11.41 1.95 2.93
N LEU A 561 -11.09 2.09 1.65
CA LEU A 561 -11.17 3.36 0.93
C LEU A 561 -12.61 3.67 0.55
N SER A 562 -13.02 4.93 0.73
CA SER A 562 -14.25 5.44 0.15
C SER A 562 -14.16 5.48 -1.39
N GLY A 563 -15.31 5.53 -2.07
CA GLY A 563 -15.33 5.61 -3.54
C GLY A 563 -14.54 6.81 -4.08
N GLY A 564 -14.69 7.99 -3.46
CA GLY A 564 -13.92 9.18 -3.83
C GLY A 564 -12.42 9.06 -3.55
N GLU A 565 -12.02 8.43 -2.44
CA GLU A 565 -10.59 8.16 -2.17
C GLU A 565 -9.99 7.22 -3.22
N ALA A 566 -10.67 6.11 -3.52
CA ALA A 566 -10.26 5.14 -4.54
C ALA A 566 -10.11 5.79 -5.92
N GLN A 567 -11.06 6.64 -6.29
CA GLN A 567 -11.05 7.38 -7.55
C GLN A 567 -9.85 8.33 -7.65
N ARG A 568 -9.58 9.10 -6.58
CA ARG A 568 -8.45 10.04 -6.53
C ARG A 568 -7.10 9.33 -6.52
N ILE A 569 -7.00 8.16 -5.89
CA ILE A 569 -5.82 7.29 -5.98
C ILE A 569 -5.59 6.88 -7.44
N ASN A 570 -6.63 6.39 -8.12
CA ASN A 570 -6.51 6.01 -9.53
C ASN A 570 -6.09 7.20 -10.40
N LEU A 571 -6.70 8.37 -10.20
CA LEU A 571 -6.31 9.61 -10.90
C LEU A 571 -4.83 9.97 -10.66
N ALA A 572 -4.36 9.92 -9.41
CA ALA A 572 -2.96 10.19 -9.09
C ALA A 572 -2.01 9.18 -9.76
N THR A 573 -2.37 7.90 -9.79
CA THR A 573 -1.61 6.86 -10.53
C THR A 573 -1.56 7.17 -12.03
N GLN A 574 -2.67 7.59 -12.64
CA GLN A 574 -2.70 7.95 -14.07
C GLN A 574 -1.83 9.17 -14.37
N ILE A 575 -1.85 10.20 -13.51
CA ILE A 575 -0.96 11.37 -13.68
C ILE A 575 0.51 10.96 -13.56
N GLY A 576 0.82 10.04 -12.63
CA GLY A 576 2.16 9.47 -12.47
C GLY A 576 2.66 8.72 -13.71
N SER A 577 1.76 8.10 -14.48
CA SER A 577 2.13 7.35 -15.70
C SER A 577 2.66 8.21 -16.85
N GLN A 578 2.41 9.54 -16.81
CA GLN A 578 2.82 10.51 -17.84
C GLN A 578 2.42 10.13 -19.28
N LEU A 579 1.34 9.36 -19.43
CA LEU A 579 0.81 9.00 -20.76
C LEU A 579 0.30 10.25 -21.49
N THR A 580 0.53 10.28 -22.80
CA THR A 580 0.10 11.35 -23.72
C THR A 580 -0.74 10.79 -24.84
N GLY A 581 -1.70 11.55 -25.37
CA GLY A 581 -2.57 11.10 -26.46
C GLY A 581 -3.59 10.04 -26.01
N VAL A 582 -3.93 10.02 -24.72
CA VAL A 582 -4.95 9.14 -24.13
C VAL A 582 -6.27 9.91 -23.96
N MET A 583 -7.38 9.21 -24.08
CA MET A 583 -8.70 9.71 -23.71
C MET A 583 -9.09 9.20 -22.31
N TYR A 584 -9.12 10.09 -21.32
CA TYR A 584 -9.57 9.74 -19.98
C TYR A 584 -11.06 10.01 -19.84
N VAL A 585 -11.82 9.02 -19.37
CA VAL A 585 -13.26 9.14 -19.12
C VAL A 585 -13.52 9.02 -17.62
N LEU A 586 -14.02 10.09 -17.00
CA LEU A 586 -14.17 10.20 -15.54
C LEU A 586 -15.65 10.32 -15.14
N ASP A 587 -16.03 9.62 -14.06
CA ASP A 587 -17.40 9.60 -13.53
C ASP A 587 -17.49 10.40 -12.23
N GLU A 588 -18.07 11.61 -12.29
CA GLU A 588 -18.35 12.48 -11.15
C GLU A 588 -17.18 12.56 -10.13
N PRO A 589 -15.98 13.00 -10.56
CA PRO A 589 -14.78 12.98 -9.72
C PRO A 589 -14.85 13.92 -8.51
N THR A 590 -15.83 14.82 -8.45
CA THR A 590 -16.06 15.72 -7.31
C THR A 590 -16.85 15.07 -6.17
N ILE A 591 -17.34 13.84 -6.33
CA ILE A 591 -18.12 13.16 -5.29
C ILE A 591 -17.32 12.92 -4.01
N GLY A 592 -17.97 13.19 -2.87
CA GLY A 592 -17.39 12.99 -1.54
C GLY A 592 -16.20 13.92 -1.24
N LEU A 593 -16.07 15.00 -2.02
CA LEU A 593 -14.97 15.94 -1.96
C LEU A 593 -15.47 17.26 -1.35
N HIS A 594 -14.71 17.83 -0.42
CA HIS A 594 -15.05 19.12 0.17
C HIS A 594 -14.79 20.24 -0.85
N GLN A 595 -15.62 21.28 -0.91
CA GLN A 595 -15.50 22.36 -1.92
C GLN A 595 -14.08 22.96 -2.00
N LYS A 596 -13.39 23.07 -0.86
CA LYS A 596 -12.00 23.57 -0.78
C LYS A 596 -10.98 22.72 -1.52
N ASP A 597 -11.22 21.42 -1.66
CA ASP A 597 -10.29 20.51 -2.35
C ASP A 597 -10.67 20.32 -3.83
N ASN A 598 -11.83 20.85 -4.27
CA ASN A 598 -12.28 20.79 -5.66
C ASN A 598 -11.31 21.51 -6.60
N GLU A 599 -10.80 22.68 -6.19
CA GLU A 599 -9.79 23.44 -6.93
C GLU A 599 -8.52 22.63 -7.21
N LYS A 600 -8.08 21.81 -6.25
CA LYS A 600 -6.89 20.98 -6.41
C LYS A 600 -7.12 19.85 -7.42
N LEU A 601 -8.29 19.22 -7.35
CA LEU A 601 -8.69 18.21 -8.32
C LEU A 601 -8.75 18.80 -9.74
N LEU A 602 -9.40 19.95 -9.90
CA LEU A 602 -9.49 20.65 -11.18
C LEU A 602 -8.11 21.03 -11.74
N SER A 603 -7.20 21.50 -10.89
CA SER A 603 -5.81 21.73 -11.29
C SER A 603 -5.14 20.45 -11.79
N ALA A 604 -5.29 19.34 -11.08
CA ALA A 604 -4.70 18.06 -11.46
C ALA A 604 -5.27 17.53 -12.80
N LEU A 605 -6.58 17.70 -13.03
CA LEU A 605 -7.21 17.39 -14.31
C LEU A 605 -6.69 18.29 -15.43
N ARG A 606 -6.53 19.58 -15.17
CA ARG A 606 -5.92 20.51 -16.14
C ARG A 606 -4.48 20.13 -16.47
N ASP A 607 -3.69 19.68 -15.50
CA ASP A 607 -2.34 19.21 -15.75
C ASP A 607 -2.34 17.92 -16.60
N LEU A 608 -3.25 16.99 -16.34
CA LEU A 608 -3.43 15.79 -17.15
C LEU A 608 -3.82 16.12 -18.60
N GLN A 609 -4.67 17.13 -18.81
CA GLN A 609 -5.05 17.63 -20.14
C GLN A 609 -3.86 18.30 -20.86
N LYS A 610 -3.09 19.14 -20.17
CA LYS A 610 -1.91 19.83 -20.72
C LYS A 610 -0.80 18.88 -21.19
N LEU A 611 -0.74 17.65 -20.69
CA LEU A 611 0.14 16.60 -21.22
C LEU A 611 -0.24 16.15 -22.64
N GLY A 612 -1.32 16.68 -23.23
CA GLY A 612 -1.81 16.30 -24.55
C GLY A 612 -2.83 15.16 -24.51
N ASN A 613 -3.59 15.08 -23.42
CA ASN A 613 -4.66 14.11 -23.26
C ASN A 613 -6.03 14.77 -23.44
N THR A 614 -7.03 13.97 -23.82
CA THR A 614 -8.42 14.42 -23.91
C THR A 614 -9.17 13.94 -22.67
N LEU A 615 -9.86 14.84 -21.97
CA LEU A 615 -10.68 14.48 -20.81
C LEU A 615 -12.16 14.54 -21.18
N ILE A 616 -12.90 13.49 -20.80
CA ILE A 616 -14.35 13.41 -20.92
C ILE A 616 -14.91 13.13 -19.54
N ILE A 617 -15.52 14.14 -18.93
CA ILE A 617 -15.91 14.11 -17.52
C ILE A 617 -17.43 14.18 -17.42
N VAL A 618 -18.04 13.18 -16.78
CA VAL A 618 -19.47 13.24 -16.42
C VAL A 618 -19.58 14.03 -15.12
N GLU A 619 -20.24 15.20 -15.14
CA GLU A 619 -20.32 16.06 -13.94
C GLU A 619 -21.60 16.90 -13.84
N HIS A 620 -21.88 17.28 -12.59
CA HIS A 620 -22.96 18.16 -12.15
C HIS A 620 -22.47 19.34 -11.32
N ASP A 621 -21.20 19.33 -10.89
CA ASP A 621 -20.60 20.43 -10.15
C ASP A 621 -20.50 21.70 -11.00
N LYS A 622 -20.96 22.82 -10.41
CA LYS A 622 -20.98 24.12 -11.07
C LYS A 622 -19.58 24.57 -11.47
N GLN A 623 -18.60 24.41 -10.60
CA GLN A 623 -17.24 24.89 -10.86
C GLN A 623 -16.59 24.10 -11.98
N THR A 624 -16.74 22.78 -11.96
CA THR A 624 -16.22 21.89 -13.01
C THR A 624 -16.83 22.17 -14.38
N ILE A 625 -18.14 22.44 -14.45
CA ILE A 625 -18.81 22.81 -15.70
C ILE A 625 -18.26 24.14 -16.21
N LEU A 626 -18.15 25.16 -15.36
CA LEU A 626 -17.66 26.49 -15.76
C LEU A 626 -16.19 26.49 -16.17
N ASP A 627 -15.37 25.63 -15.57
CA ASP A 627 -13.95 25.47 -15.86
C ASP A 627 -13.69 24.54 -17.06
N SER A 628 -14.71 24.05 -17.78
CA SER A 628 -14.52 23.17 -18.94
C SER A 628 -14.29 23.93 -20.25
N ASP A 629 -13.61 23.30 -21.20
CA ASP A 629 -13.38 23.88 -22.54
C ASP A 629 -14.58 23.61 -23.48
N TYR A 630 -15.27 22.49 -23.26
CA TYR A 630 -16.38 22.04 -24.10
C TYR A 630 -17.41 21.29 -23.28
N ILE A 631 -18.69 21.48 -23.57
CA ILE A 631 -19.80 20.87 -22.84
C ILE A 631 -20.75 20.17 -23.80
N ILE A 632 -21.25 19.01 -23.38
CA ILE A 632 -22.41 18.32 -23.95
C ILE A 632 -23.49 18.23 -22.88
N ASP A 633 -24.63 18.88 -23.09
CA ASP A 633 -25.80 18.79 -22.20
C ASP A 633 -26.80 17.77 -22.76
N LEU A 634 -27.11 16.74 -21.97
CA LEU A 634 -27.96 15.62 -22.38
C LEU A 634 -29.32 15.63 -21.69
N GLY A 635 -30.35 15.49 -22.54
CA GLY A 635 -31.75 15.19 -22.22
C GLY A 635 -32.48 16.34 -21.51
N PRO A 636 -33.74 16.64 -21.88
CA PRO A 636 -34.57 17.44 -20.98
C PRO A 636 -35.06 16.62 -19.76
N GLY A 637 -34.94 15.28 -19.81
CA GLY A 637 -35.43 14.34 -18.79
C GLY A 637 -34.62 13.03 -18.72
N ALA A 638 -35.09 12.09 -17.91
CA ALA A 638 -34.46 10.79 -17.67
C ALA A 638 -35.08 9.66 -18.51
N GLY A 639 -34.36 8.56 -18.70
CA GLY A 639 -34.88 7.33 -19.33
C GLY A 639 -35.37 7.58 -20.76
N LEU A 640 -36.62 7.21 -21.05
CA LEU A 640 -37.24 7.39 -22.37
C LEU A 640 -37.29 8.86 -22.83
N HIS A 641 -37.34 9.80 -21.88
CA HIS A 641 -37.39 11.25 -22.14
C HIS A 641 -36.00 11.90 -22.25
N GLY A 642 -34.93 11.13 -22.00
CA GLY A 642 -33.55 11.54 -22.16
C GLY A 642 -32.98 11.20 -23.53
N GLY A 643 -31.65 11.03 -23.58
CA GLY A 643 -30.93 10.51 -24.74
C GLY A 643 -30.86 11.46 -25.94
N LYS A 644 -31.07 12.76 -25.73
CA LYS A 644 -30.98 13.81 -26.76
C LYS A 644 -29.91 14.82 -26.38
N VAL A 645 -29.18 15.33 -27.36
CA VAL A 645 -28.24 16.45 -27.14
C VAL A 645 -29.05 17.74 -27.12
N MET A 646 -29.04 18.45 -25.99
CA MET A 646 -29.73 19.72 -25.81
C MET A 646 -28.83 20.90 -26.16
N TYR A 647 -27.53 20.76 -25.89
CA TYR A 647 -26.51 21.73 -26.22
C TYR A 647 -25.16 21.02 -26.42
N GLN A 648 -24.36 21.52 -27.36
CA GLN A 648 -22.95 21.18 -27.49
C GLN A 648 -22.17 22.45 -27.86
N GLY A 649 -21.07 22.75 -27.17
CA GLY A 649 -20.31 23.99 -27.39
C GLY A 649 -19.50 24.40 -26.18
N ASP A 650 -19.14 25.68 -26.10
CA ASP A 650 -18.39 26.25 -24.98
C ASP A 650 -19.27 26.60 -23.77
N THR A 651 -18.63 27.00 -22.68
CA THR A 651 -19.32 27.40 -21.44
C THR A 651 -20.17 28.65 -21.62
N ALA A 652 -19.69 29.61 -22.42
CA ALA A 652 -20.41 30.84 -22.71
C ALA A 652 -21.74 30.56 -23.43
N GLY A 653 -21.73 29.72 -24.47
CA GLY A 653 -22.95 29.36 -25.17
C GLY A 653 -23.92 28.51 -24.34
N LEU A 654 -23.43 27.65 -23.43
CA LEU A 654 -24.32 26.95 -22.49
C LEU A 654 -25.08 27.96 -21.60
N LEU A 655 -24.38 28.99 -21.12
CA LEU A 655 -24.98 30.05 -20.31
C LEU A 655 -26.02 30.86 -21.10
N GLU A 656 -25.95 30.93 -22.41
CA GLU A 656 -26.98 31.59 -23.24
C GLU A 656 -28.12 30.65 -23.65
N SER A 657 -27.90 29.34 -23.56
CA SER A 657 -28.87 28.33 -24.00
C SER A 657 -30.09 28.21 -23.07
N ASP A 658 -31.24 27.77 -23.62
CA ASP A 658 -32.47 27.56 -22.85
C ASP A 658 -32.54 26.20 -22.14
N THR A 659 -31.40 25.51 -21.98
CA THR A 659 -31.37 24.19 -21.36
C THR A 659 -31.61 24.25 -19.84
N LEU A 660 -32.00 23.11 -19.25
CA LEU A 660 -32.22 23.04 -17.81
C LEU A 660 -30.94 23.39 -17.04
N THR A 661 -29.80 22.86 -17.48
CA THR A 661 -28.49 23.13 -16.89
C THR A 661 -28.13 24.61 -17.00
N GLY A 662 -28.28 25.23 -18.16
CA GLY A 662 -28.06 26.68 -18.36
C GLY A 662 -28.92 27.54 -17.41
N LYS A 663 -30.20 27.19 -17.24
CA LYS A 663 -31.12 27.88 -16.31
C LYS A 663 -30.66 27.83 -14.85
N TYR A 664 -30.11 26.69 -14.40
CA TYR A 664 -29.53 26.58 -13.05
C TYR A 664 -28.22 27.36 -12.91
N LEU A 665 -27.35 27.33 -13.92
CA LEU A 665 -26.07 28.04 -13.89
C LEU A 665 -26.24 29.56 -13.86
N ARG A 666 -27.22 30.10 -14.61
CA ARG A 666 -27.61 31.51 -14.58
C ARG A 666 -28.35 31.94 -13.31
N GLY A 667 -28.88 30.99 -12.53
CA GLY A 667 -29.68 31.27 -11.34
C GLY A 667 -31.15 31.61 -11.62
N GLU A 668 -31.65 31.37 -12.85
CA GLU A 668 -33.10 31.44 -13.13
C GLU A 668 -33.87 30.35 -12.38
N LYS A 669 -33.25 29.18 -12.23
CA LYS A 669 -33.69 28.12 -11.33
C LYS A 669 -32.68 27.97 -10.19
N VAL A 670 -33.17 27.93 -8.96
CA VAL A 670 -32.36 27.76 -7.75
C VAL A 670 -33.07 26.82 -6.78
N ILE A 671 -32.29 26.13 -5.94
CA ILE A 671 -32.84 25.39 -4.81
C ILE A 671 -33.13 26.41 -3.69
N PRO A 672 -34.40 26.63 -3.32
CA PRO A 672 -34.75 27.70 -2.38
C PRO A 672 -34.25 27.36 -0.97
N ILE A 673 -33.60 28.33 -0.34
CA ILE A 673 -33.25 28.26 1.08
C ILE A 673 -34.54 28.41 1.89
N ARG A 674 -34.79 27.49 2.84
CA ARG A 674 -35.94 27.60 3.74
C ARG A 674 -35.83 28.86 4.58
N LYS A 675 -36.92 29.65 4.63
CA LYS A 675 -37.01 30.87 5.45
C LYS A 675 -36.81 30.59 6.95
N GLU A 676 -37.31 29.44 7.42
CA GLU A 676 -37.17 28.99 8.79
C GLU A 676 -36.49 27.62 8.85
N ARG A 677 -35.50 27.47 9.73
CA ARG A 677 -34.88 26.19 10.05
C ARG A 677 -35.66 25.52 11.18
N ARG A 678 -35.72 24.20 11.19
CA ARG A 678 -36.31 23.43 12.29
C ARG A 678 -35.51 23.71 13.57
N LYS A 679 -36.16 24.18 14.63
CA LYS A 679 -35.54 24.35 15.94
C LYS A 679 -35.18 22.97 16.51
N TYR A 680 -34.06 22.87 17.24
CA TYR A 680 -33.69 21.65 17.95
C TYR A 680 -34.77 21.34 19.00
N GLY A 681 -35.27 20.10 19.03
CA GLY A 681 -36.20 19.63 20.06
C GLY A 681 -35.49 19.02 21.26
N GLU A 682 -36.25 18.58 22.26
CA GLU A 682 -35.73 17.94 23.48
C GLU A 682 -35.17 16.52 23.24
N LYS A 683 -35.51 15.89 22.12
CA LYS A 683 -35.03 14.55 21.76
C LYS A 683 -33.69 14.65 21.05
N TYR A 684 -32.62 14.25 21.73
CA TYR A 684 -31.29 14.10 21.16
C TYR A 684 -30.75 12.68 21.36
N LEU A 685 -30.02 12.17 20.37
CA LEU A 685 -29.24 10.95 20.52
C LEU A 685 -27.95 11.30 21.27
N LYS A 686 -27.77 10.71 22.45
CA LYS A 686 -26.50 10.78 23.17
C LYS A 686 -25.69 9.54 22.78
N LEU A 687 -24.73 9.72 21.88
CA LEU A 687 -23.72 8.70 21.60
C LEU A 687 -22.95 8.46 22.91
N LYS A 688 -23.04 7.24 23.45
CA LYS A 688 -22.34 6.84 24.66
C LYS A 688 -20.91 6.44 24.34
#